data_AF-A0A2K8WRK4-F1
#
_entry.id   AF-A0A2K8WRK4-F1
#
_cell.length_a   1.000
_cell.length_b   1.000
_cell.length_c   1.000
_cell.angle_alpha   90.00
_cell.angle_beta   90.00
_cell.angle_gamma   90.00
#
_symmetry.space_group_name_H-M   'P 1'
#
loop_
_entity.id
_entity.type
_entity.pdbx_description
1 polymer ?
#
loop_
_entity_poly.entity_id
_entity_poly.type
_entity_poly.pdbx_seq_one_letter_code
_entity_poly.pdbx_strand_id
1 'polypeptide(L)'
;MYPSRQSNSNIVAQNVLNDDHKSYLLSRGINEKVAFKYGFYTASPSEAKTLIGQQLKGLAIPCYDIDKEVVAHRLRPLKNDWYSNQELKDFYLESKGELPKFLSKSKGETTEEQRINKAYFPPTLDWKKIQQKSSIDILITEGEIKALACSLHGIPTIGISGVNNIYNTIGKMREFLPELEWDCDEEFRSSYWQGRNVGLCFDSDIVSKWQVQRALCQLAKEIKARGGKPFMILLPTEANGEKNGLDDFLVKHGGEALERLIQQFKILQKSKSPILAWDNEEKQYSLQNLEPIASIKGLMAWSCLKDSLVHREGYGWYEWDNKKWKLVSESKVMGLLQNFRYSNEWLNLNDKTVFEDFKGGLSKSEVEFNRSNILGFNNGYLNTDTNEFLPHDKSYYVTSILPFDYNPKATCESWLNFLNQSLGNDTQKIEYARAWMRWILTPKNNNKFPIEATLWIVGQQGTGKGTFLNILSNLVGEENYGVFTPEAITDTNMLFGLVDKKLAINQDVTGFISNIGVYNRICSNELVNVWNKYHNQFATRLNTVTVLAMNKPLSFSGNGSEGLKRRLHVLTFDRPPENPDYDLSEKLESELSGIFSWVWGLSLTDTKQKLKWRDTRATSEIYESQLTELLFLRETFPDGCGHITPSDLYQQFAEWCKNNGYGVSNSQNFYLSLKKIDGVVGDRTRNERFYIIPPMGDYHDESFKNAETFTITGRDGCDGCDTPPVTGSNPYTAGGVTGVTGLTQKFSGQKEKNNFDSKNSLLSESKPVTLQSQQGFDPVTNPVTESKPVTPHTQQGLQPFELILSEALLQKLDTIDKDLLQIFNNAKSERNIFDGLISAWKNEVERLGKNKQWSKSEFKKKTGLDNPMDADYVQWLDFISYLRGLKVTPKPSPKKAEVKKTKKFIPKPEAPEVNLSDVLPHLEPGTGKHKRNYVCPCCEKDYLSVNPGKGYKCWNKETNCDTKEIFKGFVEILKEHNPTWQQYERDFQQWQDEINGGGANG
;
A
#
# COMPACT_ATOMS: atom_id res chain seq x y z
N MET A 1 18.90 20.01 65.93
CA MET A 1 17.78 20.39 66.82
C MET A 1 16.48 20.25 66.05
N TYR A 2 15.36 20.02 66.74
CA TYR A 2 14.00 20.04 66.19
C TYR A 2 13.58 21.49 65.79
N PRO A 3 12.61 21.71 64.87
CA PRO A 3 11.19 21.41 65.10
C PRO A 3 10.47 20.61 64.02
N SER A 4 9.37 19.98 64.43
CA SER A 4 8.43 19.19 63.63
C SER A 4 7.42 20.05 62.85
N ARG A 5 6.97 19.56 61.69
CA ARG A 5 5.62 19.83 61.16
C ARG A 5 4.90 18.52 60.83
N GLN A 6 3.57 18.55 60.90
CA GLN A 6 2.74 17.36 61.06
C GLN A 6 2.50 16.62 59.74
N SER A 7 2.57 15.29 59.78
CA SER A 7 2.09 14.41 58.72
C SER A 7 0.57 14.29 58.77
N ASN A 8 -0.14 14.86 57.78
CA ASN A 8 -1.57 14.56 57.54
C ASN A 8 -1.76 13.18 56.87
N SER A 9 -1.11 12.16 57.44
CA SER A 9 -1.20 10.76 57.02
C SER A 9 -2.47 10.12 57.59
N ASN A 10 -3.65 10.48 57.07
CA ASN A 10 -4.92 9.93 57.54
C ASN A 10 -6.05 9.84 56.48
N ILE A 11 -5.69 9.68 55.19
CA ILE A 11 -6.56 9.02 54.21
C ILE A 11 -5.71 7.97 53.48
N VAL A 12 -5.76 6.73 53.98
CA VAL A 12 -5.27 5.54 53.27
C VAL A 12 -6.41 4.52 53.24
N ALA A 13 -7.56 4.95 52.72
CA ALA A 13 -8.52 4.04 52.14
C ALA A 13 -7.88 3.36 50.92
N GLN A 14 -8.34 2.17 50.55
CA GLN A 14 -7.75 1.43 49.44
C GLN A 14 -7.95 2.20 48.13
N ASN A 15 -6.86 2.62 47.48
CA ASN A 15 -6.90 3.23 46.16
C ASN A 15 -7.45 2.20 45.15
N VAL A 16 -8.74 2.33 44.82
CA VAL A 16 -9.44 1.42 43.91
C VAL A 16 -10.13 2.22 42.82
N LEU A 17 -10.01 1.75 41.59
CA LEU A 17 -10.82 2.20 40.46
C LEU A 17 -12.00 1.21 40.32
N ASN A 18 -13.24 1.70 40.26
CA ASN A 18 -14.35 0.85 39.82
C ASN A 18 -14.25 0.62 38.28
N ASP A 19 -14.97 -0.37 37.78
CA ASP A 19 -14.81 -0.81 36.39
C ASP A 19 -15.19 0.27 35.36
N ASP A 20 -16.13 1.16 35.70
CA ASP A 20 -16.41 2.38 34.92
C ASP A 20 -15.17 3.28 34.77
N HIS A 21 -14.49 3.62 35.88
CA HIS A 21 -13.28 4.45 35.86
C HIS A 21 -12.07 3.72 35.25
N LYS A 22 -11.92 2.41 35.47
CA LYS A 22 -10.90 1.59 34.78
C LYS A 22 -11.08 1.67 33.28
N SER A 23 -12.30 1.44 32.79
CA SER A 23 -12.63 1.48 31.36
C SER A 23 -12.41 2.88 30.76
N TYR A 24 -12.83 3.93 31.48
CA TYR A 24 -12.70 5.32 31.04
C TYR A 24 -11.23 5.81 30.93
N LEU A 25 -10.34 5.32 31.78
CA LEU A 25 -8.89 5.59 31.73
C LEU A 25 -8.18 4.69 30.70
N LEU A 26 -8.56 3.41 30.62
CA LEU A 26 -7.99 2.47 29.65
C LEU A 26 -8.28 2.91 28.20
N SER A 27 -9.48 3.46 27.93
CA SER A 27 -9.81 4.07 26.63
C SER A 27 -9.01 5.34 26.30
N ARG A 28 -8.06 5.74 27.17
CA ARG A 28 -7.18 6.93 27.07
C ARG A 28 -5.70 6.58 27.22
N GLY A 29 -5.37 5.29 27.08
CA GLY A 29 -4.00 4.77 27.21
C GLY A 29 -3.51 4.62 28.65
N ILE A 30 -4.32 4.97 29.65
CA ILE A 30 -3.96 4.93 31.06
C ILE A 30 -4.49 3.63 31.67
N ASN A 31 -3.64 2.60 31.71
CA ASN A 31 -3.96 1.36 32.42
C ASN A 31 -3.93 1.54 33.96
N GLU A 32 -4.53 0.61 34.69
CA GLU A 32 -4.69 0.66 36.15
C GLU A 32 -3.36 0.85 36.93
N LYS A 33 -2.26 0.23 36.49
CA LYS A 33 -0.93 0.41 37.13
C LYS A 33 -0.40 1.83 36.95
N VAL A 34 -0.62 2.43 35.77
CA VAL A 34 -0.24 3.81 35.45
C VAL A 34 -1.14 4.80 36.20
N ALA A 35 -2.45 4.52 36.29
CA ALA A 35 -3.42 5.33 37.02
C ALA A 35 -3.04 5.46 38.51
N PHE A 36 -2.82 4.35 39.21
CA PHE A 36 -2.42 4.37 40.62
C PHE A 36 -1.04 5.00 40.84
N LYS A 37 -0.07 4.78 39.93
CA LYS A 37 1.26 5.40 40.01
C LYS A 37 1.20 6.94 40.02
N TYR A 38 0.20 7.52 39.36
CA TYR A 38 -0.01 8.97 39.29
C TYR A 38 -1.27 9.44 40.03
N GLY A 39 -1.69 8.70 41.07
CA GLY A 39 -2.66 9.15 42.07
C GLY A 39 -4.13 9.18 41.62
N PHE A 40 -4.51 8.49 40.54
CA PHE A 40 -5.91 8.37 40.11
C PHE A 40 -6.64 7.27 40.89
N TYR A 41 -7.82 7.58 41.45
CA TYR A 41 -8.66 6.64 42.20
C TYR A 41 -10.14 7.03 42.17
N THR A 42 -11.04 6.14 42.58
CA THR A 42 -12.46 6.47 42.76
C THR A 42 -12.67 7.11 44.12
N ALA A 43 -12.94 8.41 44.17
CA ALA A 43 -13.31 9.08 45.41
C ALA A 43 -14.76 8.76 45.79
N SER A 44 -14.98 8.43 47.06
CA SER A 44 -16.31 8.41 47.69
C SER A 44 -16.91 9.84 47.74
N PRO A 45 -18.24 9.99 47.90
CA PRO A 45 -18.85 11.31 48.09
C PRO A 45 -18.26 12.08 49.30
N SER A 46 -17.82 11.39 50.34
CA SER A 46 -17.13 11.97 51.50
C SER A 46 -15.75 12.53 51.13
N GLU A 47 -14.92 11.78 50.39
CA GLU A 47 -13.59 12.25 49.97
C GLU A 47 -13.71 13.37 48.94
N ALA A 48 -14.63 13.26 47.98
CA ALA A 48 -14.91 14.32 47.01
C ALA A 48 -15.32 15.64 47.69
N LYS A 49 -16.07 15.58 48.80
CA LYS A 49 -16.40 16.76 49.61
C LYS A 49 -15.15 17.39 50.21
N THR A 50 -14.19 16.60 50.67
CA THR A 50 -12.88 17.09 51.16
C THR A 50 -12.02 17.66 50.03
N LEU A 51 -11.99 17.03 48.85
CA LEU A 51 -11.15 17.44 47.72
C LEU A 51 -11.68 18.69 46.99
N ILE A 52 -12.99 18.74 46.72
CA ILE A 52 -13.63 19.74 45.84
C ILE A 52 -14.90 20.39 46.43
N GLY A 53 -15.21 20.20 47.71
CA GLY A 53 -16.40 20.77 48.36
C GLY A 53 -17.74 20.11 47.99
N GLN A 54 -17.77 19.24 46.97
CA GLN A 54 -19.01 18.61 46.48
C GLN A 54 -19.11 17.14 46.89
N GLN A 55 -20.24 16.77 47.48
CA GLN A 55 -20.51 15.44 48.00
C GLN A 55 -21.06 14.52 46.89
N LEU A 56 -20.19 14.08 45.98
CA LEU A 56 -20.53 13.26 44.81
C LEU A 56 -19.41 12.24 44.54
N LYS A 57 -19.74 11.01 44.15
CA LYS A 57 -18.74 10.01 43.72
C LYS A 57 -18.09 10.42 42.39
N GLY A 58 -16.87 9.98 42.13
CA GLY A 58 -16.25 10.11 40.79
C GLY A 58 -14.76 9.77 40.77
N LEU A 59 -14.16 9.85 39.59
CA LEU A 59 -12.71 9.71 39.42
C LEU A 59 -12.02 10.96 39.98
N ALA A 60 -11.18 10.79 40.99
CA ALA A 60 -10.25 11.80 41.45
C ALA A 60 -9.08 11.90 40.46
N ILE A 61 -8.78 13.14 40.05
CA ILE A 61 -7.69 13.50 39.15
C ILE A 61 -6.79 14.46 39.92
N PRO A 62 -5.59 14.04 40.37
CA PRO A 62 -4.64 14.94 41.02
C PRO A 62 -4.01 15.88 39.99
N CYS A 63 -3.99 17.18 40.30
CA CYS A 63 -3.34 18.18 39.47
C CYS A 63 -1.93 18.47 40.02
N TYR A 64 -0.91 18.11 39.24
CA TYR A 64 0.51 18.25 39.58
C TYR A 64 1.10 19.57 39.05
N ASP A 65 2.01 20.15 39.84
CA ASP A 65 2.83 21.31 39.46
C ASP A 65 4.21 20.91 38.88
N ILE A 66 5.06 21.92 38.61
CA ILE A 66 6.43 21.75 38.10
C ILE A 66 7.36 20.98 39.05
N ASP A 67 7.06 21.00 40.35
CA ASP A 67 7.78 20.31 41.42
C ASP A 67 7.30 18.86 41.62
N LYS A 68 6.18 18.50 40.99
CA LYS A 68 5.43 17.22 41.13
C LYS A 68 4.64 17.11 42.43
N GLU A 69 4.32 18.23 43.06
CA GLU A 69 3.41 18.28 44.20
C GLU A 69 1.95 18.40 43.73
N VAL A 70 1.01 17.86 44.52
CA VAL A 70 -0.42 17.85 44.16
C VAL A 70 -1.09 19.15 44.62
N VAL A 71 -1.14 20.13 43.72
CA VAL A 71 -1.56 21.51 44.01
C VAL A 71 -3.07 21.79 43.84
N ALA A 72 -3.83 20.82 43.33
CA ALA A 72 -5.29 20.79 43.30
C ALA A 72 -5.79 19.36 42.99
N HIS A 73 -7.10 19.14 43.12
CA HIS A 73 -7.78 17.96 42.58
C HIS A 73 -8.97 18.37 41.72
N ARG A 74 -9.25 17.58 40.68
CA ARG A 74 -10.50 17.60 39.92
C ARG A 74 -11.26 16.30 40.16
N LEU A 75 -12.59 16.36 40.12
CA LEU A 75 -13.45 15.18 40.10
C LEU A 75 -14.06 15.03 38.70
N ARG A 76 -14.08 13.80 38.20
CA ARG A 76 -14.70 13.41 36.93
C ARG A 76 -15.78 12.35 37.20
N PRO A 77 -17.04 12.74 37.45
CA PRO A 77 -18.14 11.80 37.61
C PRO A 77 -18.51 11.18 36.25
N LEU A 78 -18.71 9.87 36.22
CA LEU A 78 -19.30 9.17 35.07
C LEU A 78 -20.81 9.01 35.25
N LYS A 79 -21.48 8.43 34.24
CA LYS A 79 -22.95 8.31 34.18
C LYS A 79 -23.56 7.70 35.45
N ASN A 80 -22.91 6.69 36.01
CA ASN A 80 -23.39 5.96 37.18
C ASN A 80 -23.14 6.73 38.49
N ASP A 81 -22.08 7.53 38.58
CA ASP A 81 -21.73 8.27 39.79
C ASP A 81 -22.70 9.41 40.10
N TRP A 82 -23.36 9.98 39.09
CA TRP A 82 -24.41 10.99 39.27
C TRP A 82 -25.61 10.50 40.08
N TYR A 83 -25.84 9.19 40.17
CA TYR A 83 -26.88 8.61 41.03
C TYR A 83 -26.44 8.49 42.51
N SER A 84 -25.18 8.79 42.84
CA SER A 84 -24.71 8.87 44.24
C SER A 84 -25.14 10.15 44.97
N ASN A 85 -25.60 11.17 44.24
CA ASN A 85 -26.23 12.36 44.79
C ASN A 85 -27.25 12.91 43.79
N GLN A 86 -28.50 12.44 43.93
CA GLN A 86 -29.61 12.81 43.05
C GLN A 86 -29.98 14.30 43.17
N GLU A 87 -29.89 14.90 44.37
CA GLU A 87 -30.17 16.33 44.59
C GLU A 87 -29.20 17.23 43.81
N LEU A 88 -27.90 16.94 43.85
CA LEU A 88 -26.87 17.71 43.14
C LEU A 88 -26.97 17.53 41.62
N LYS A 89 -27.31 16.32 41.17
CA LYS A 89 -27.57 16.00 39.75
C LYS A 89 -28.76 16.81 39.23
N ASP A 90 -29.87 16.80 39.95
CA ASP A 90 -31.11 17.48 39.52
C ASP A 90 -30.93 19.00 39.59
N PHE A 91 -30.24 19.53 40.61
CA PHE A 91 -29.80 20.92 40.66
C PHE A 91 -29.01 21.34 39.40
N TYR A 92 -28.08 20.51 38.90
CA TYR A 92 -27.34 20.84 37.67
C TYR A 92 -28.21 20.76 36.41
N LEU A 93 -29.13 19.80 36.32
CA LEU A 93 -30.08 19.70 35.21
C LEU A 93 -31.04 20.90 35.18
N GLU A 94 -31.58 21.31 36.32
CA GLU A 94 -32.48 22.47 36.42
C GLU A 94 -31.76 23.81 36.20
N SER A 95 -30.56 23.99 36.79
CA SER A 95 -29.85 25.28 36.73
C SER A 95 -29.01 25.49 35.47
N LYS A 96 -28.69 24.42 34.71
CA LYS A 96 -27.81 24.49 33.52
C LYS A 96 -28.26 23.69 32.30
N GLY A 97 -29.26 22.81 32.42
CA GLY A 97 -29.70 21.92 31.33
C GLY A 97 -28.75 20.77 31.00
N GLU A 98 -27.53 20.74 31.55
CA GLU A 98 -26.55 19.67 31.35
C GLU A 98 -25.75 19.35 32.62
N LEU A 99 -25.27 18.10 32.72
CA LEU A 99 -24.39 17.67 33.80
C LEU A 99 -22.93 18.05 33.48
N PRO A 100 -22.22 18.76 34.38
CA PRO A 100 -20.85 19.23 34.11
C PRO A 100 -19.88 18.06 33.97
N LYS A 101 -19.03 18.10 32.93
CA LYS A 101 -18.06 17.03 32.65
C LYS A 101 -17.01 16.85 33.75
N PHE A 102 -16.54 17.95 34.35
CA PHE A 102 -15.57 17.96 35.43
C PHE A 102 -16.03 18.92 36.53
N LEU A 103 -15.69 18.59 37.77
CA LEU A 103 -15.96 19.39 38.95
C LEU A 103 -14.64 19.75 39.66
N SER A 104 -14.65 20.92 40.29
CA SER A 104 -13.52 21.50 41.03
C SER A 104 -14.04 22.28 42.22
N LYS A 105 -13.16 22.68 43.14
CA LYS A 105 -13.55 23.36 44.38
C LYS A 105 -14.43 24.59 44.14
N SER A 106 -15.47 24.75 44.98
CA SER A 106 -16.50 25.77 44.79
C SER A 106 -15.95 27.21 44.92
N LYS A 107 -16.62 28.17 44.27
CA LYS A 107 -16.25 29.59 44.32
C LYS A 107 -16.58 30.29 45.66
N GLY A 108 -17.29 29.62 46.57
CA GLY A 108 -17.81 30.24 47.81
C GLY A 108 -17.04 29.88 49.08
N GLU A 109 -16.17 28.87 49.04
CA GLU A 109 -15.60 28.23 50.24
C GLU A 109 -14.06 28.35 50.30
N THR A 110 -13.51 29.41 49.69
CA THR A 110 -12.07 29.54 49.40
C THR A 110 -11.54 30.94 49.66
N THR A 111 -10.32 31.02 50.23
CA THR A 111 -9.55 32.28 50.33
C THR A 111 -9.16 32.77 48.94
N GLU A 112 -8.78 34.05 48.84
CA GLU A 112 -8.46 34.74 47.58
C GLU A 112 -7.39 34.00 46.75
N GLU A 113 -6.40 33.39 47.44
CA GLU A 113 -5.29 32.59 46.89
C GLU A 113 -5.75 31.26 46.25
N GLN A 114 -6.89 30.71 46.65
CA GLN A 114 -7.42 29.43 46.15
C GLN A 114 -8.33 29.58 44.92
N ARG A 115 -8.44 30.78 44.34
CA ARG A 115 -9.30 31.09 43.18
C ARG A 115 -8.64 30.84 41.81
N ILE A 116 -7.47 30.20 41.80
CA ILE A 116 -6.54 30.16 40.66
C ILE A 116 -6.86 29.01 39.70
N ASN A 117 -6.91 29.33 38.40
CA ASN A 117 -6.86 28.34 37.33
C ASN A 117 -5.44 27.78 37.25
N LYS A 118 -5.25 26.46 37.30
CA LYS A 118 -3.91 25.85 37.30
C LYS A 118 -3.53 25.23 35.97
N ALA A 119 -2.27 25.38 35.59
CA ALA A 119 -1.64 24.53 34.57
C ALA A 119 -1.25 23.19 35.19
N TYR A 120 -1.31 22.11 34.40
CA TYR A 120 -1.02 20.75 34.82
C TYR A 120 0.27 20.24 34.19
N PHE A 121 1.18 19.78 35.02
CA PHE A 121 2.49 19.26 34.64
C PHE A 121 2.59 17.76 34.94
N PRO A 122 2.39 16.88 33.95
CA PRO A 122 2.47 15.44 34.14
C PRO A 122 3.78 15.02 34.83
N PRO A 123 3.73 14.33 35.99
CA PRO A 123 4.91 13.97 36.77
C PRO A 123 5.77 12.87 36.12
N THR A 124 5.41 12.42 34.91
CA THR A 124 6.16 11.46 34.09
C THR A 124 7.55 11.97 33.69
N LEU A 125 7.70 13.29 33.52
CA LEU A 125 8.90 13.94 33.00
C LEU A 125 9.58 14.85 34.04
N ASP A 126 10.76 15.36 33.71
CA ASP A 126 11.51 16.30 34.57
C ASP A 126 11.32 17.73 34.08
N TRP A 127 10.28 18.39 34.58
CA TRP A 127 9.88 19.71 34.11
C TRP A 127 10.90 20.81 34.42
N LYS A 128 11.70 20.69 35.49
CA LYS A 128 12.82 21.61 35.77
C LYS A 128 13.95 21.48 34.74
N LYS A 129 14.29 20.26 34.30
CA LYS A 129 15.23 20.07 33.17
C LYS A 129 14.67 20.54 31.82
N ILE A 130 13.35 20.49 31.61
CA ILE A 130 12.67 21.00 30.41
C ILE A 130 12.64 22.54 30.41
N GLN A 131 12.33 23.16 31.55
CA GLN A 131 12.36 24.61 31.79
C GLN A 131 13.69 25.23 31.39
N GLN A 132 14.80 24.66 31.88
CA GLN A 132 16.16 25.13 31.63
C GLN A 132 16.64 24.97 30.17
N LYS A 133 15.89 24.28 29.30
CA LYS A 133 16.30 23.96 27.93
C LYS A 133 15.23 24.38 26.91
N SER A 134 15.34 25.61 26.39
CA SER A 134 14.48 26.13 25.31
C SER A 134 14.61 25.37 23.97
N SER A 135 15.63 24.52 23.83
CA SER A 135 15.77 23.56 22.72
C SER A 135 14.83 22.36 22.79
N ILE A 136 14.17 22.14 23.93
CA ILE A 136 13.14 21.10 24.09
C ILE A 136 11.79 21.72 23.75
N ASP A 137 11.14 21.21 22.71
CA ASP A 137 9.77 21.59 22.37
C ASP A 137 8.81 21.12 23.47
N ILE A 138 7.72 21.86 23.65
CA ILE A 138 6.60 21.48 24.52
C ILE A 138 5.30 21.52 23.73
N LEU A 139 4.31 20.75 24.18
CA LEU A 139 2.92 20.87 23.74
C LEU A 139 2.05 21.47 24.85
N ILE A 140 0.95 22.11 24.45
CA ILE A 140 -0.15 22.53 25.36
C ILE A 140 -1.46 21.96 24.81
N THR A 141 -2.25 21.33 25.68
CA THR A 141 -3.52 20.67 25.34
C THR A 141 -4.63 20.96 26.37
N GLU A 142 -5.89 20.73 26.01
CA GLU A 142 -7.01 20.87 26.95
C GLU A 142 -7.24 19.59 27.76
N GLY A 143 -7.01 19.67 29.07
CA GLY A 143 -7.32 18.61 30.03
C GLY A 143 -6.10 17.83 30.55
N GLU A 144 -6.17 17.48 31.82
CA GLU A 144 -5.08 16.87 32.59
C GLU A 144 -4.77 15.45 32.10
N ILE A 145 -5.80 14.65 31.82
CA ILE A 145 -5.66 13.27 31.31
C ILE A 145 -4.95 13.24 29.95
N LYS A 146 -5.24 14.19 29.05
CA LYS A 146 -4.63 14.24 27.70
C LYS A 146 -3.14 14.57 27.76
N ALA A 147 -2.78 15.52 28.62
CA ALA A 147 -1.40 15.89 28.86
C ALA A 147 -0.60 14.73 29.47
N LEU A 148 -1.21 13.97 30.40
CA LEU A 148 -0.61 12.75 30.94
C LEU A 148 -0.44 11.67 29.89
N ALA A 149 -1.48 11.37 29.09
CA ALA A 149 -1.41 10.39 27.99
C ALA A 149 -0.27 10.72 27.01
N CYS A 150 -0.18 11.96 26.54
CA CYS A 150 0.90 12.39 25.64
C CYS A 150 2.29 12.33 26.31
N SER A 151 2.39 12.73 27.58
CA SER A 151 3.65 12.69 28.33
C SER A 151 4.06 11.29 28.81
N LEU A 152 3.25 10.26 28.59
CA LEU A 152 3.64 8.84 28.72
C LEU A 152 4.37 8.33 27.46
N HIS A 153 4.11 8.93 26.30
CA HIS A 153 4.90 8.72 25.07
C HIS A 153 6.21 9.56 25.07
N GLY A 154 6.55 10.22 26.18
CA GLY A 154 7.77 11.03 26.33
C GLY A 154 7.68 12.45 25.77
N ILE A 155 6.54 12.84 25.18
CA ILE A 155 6.33 14.16 24.56
C ILE A 155 5.94 15.18 25.65
N PRO A 156 6.76 16.21 25.96
CA PRO A 156 6.49 17.14 27.04
C PRO A 156 5.20 17.93 26.83
N THR A 157 4.13 17.58 27.54
CA THR A 157 2.79 18.16 27.30
C THR A 157 2.20 18.76 28.57
N ILE A 158 1.86 20.05 28.52
CA ILE A 158 1.17 20.77 29.59
C ILE A 158 -0.34 20.66 29.36
N GLY A 159 -1.10 20.34 30.42
CA GLY A 159 -2.56 20.40 30.39
C GLY A 159 -3.05 21.77 30.87
N ILE A 160 -3.93 22.43 30.13
CA ILE A 160 -4.69 23.58 30.65
C ILE A 160 -6.11 23.17 31.02
N SER A 161 -6.62 23.77 32.09
CA SER A 161 -7.85 23.36 32.78
C SER A 161 -9.15 23.83 32.08
N GLY A 162 -9.15 23.84 30.74
CA GLY A 162 -10.20 24.36 29.86
C GLY A 162 -9.67 25.46 28.93
N VAL A 163 -10.05 25.51 27.65
CA VAL A 163 -9.38 26.38 26.65
C VAL A 163 -9.30 27.87 26.98
N ASN A 164 -10.29 28.42 27.69
CA ASN A 164 -10.31 29.84 28.09
C ASN A 164 -9.61 30.11 29.44
N ASN A 165 -9.23 29.08 30.19
CA ASN A 165 -8.68 29.18 31.54
C ASN A 165 -7.16 29.40 31.54
N ILE A 166 -6.69 30.29 30.67
CA ILE A 166 -5.28 30.73 30.56
C ILE A 166 -5.01 32.01 31.38
N TYR A 167 -6.02 32.51 32.10
CA TYR A 167 -5.93 33.67 32.97
C TYR A 167 -6.54 33.40 34.35
N ASN A 168 -5.98 34.03 35.37
CA ASN A 168 -6.67 34.34 36.63
C ASN A 168 -7.46 35.64 36.49
N THR A 169 -8.49 35.82 37.32
CA THR A 169 -9.27 37.08 37.38
C THR A 169 -9.34 37.56 38.82
N ILE A 170 -8.62 38.63 39.11
CA ILE A 170 -8.50 39.23 40.45
C ILE A 170 -9.16 40.61 40.40
N GLY A 171 -10.37 40.69 40.95
CA GLY A 171 -11.22 41.88 40.85
C GLY A 171 -11.58 42.23 39.39
N LYS A 172 -11.00 43.32 38.86
CA LYS A 172 -11.14 43.74 37.46
C LYS A 172 -9.93 43.36 36.59
N MET A 173 -8.83 42.92 37.17
CA MET A 173 -7.61 42.60 36.43
C MET A 173 -7.60 41.14 35.98
N ARG A 174 -6.95 40.90 34.84
CA ARG A 174 -6.62 39.55 34.34
C ARG A 174 -5.11 39.41 34.30
N GLU A 175 -4.66 38.31 34.86
CA GLU A 175 -3.26 37.92 34.97
C GLU A 175 -3.13 36.59 34.21
N PHE A 176 -2.08 36.41 33.40
CA PHE A 176 -1.83 35.11 32.75
C PHE A 176 -1.48 34.08 33.84
N LEU A 177 -1.64 32.77 33.60
CA LEU A 177 -1.42 31.79 34.68
C LEU A 177 0.00 31.93 35.27
N PRO A 178 0.17 32.15 36.59
CA PRO A 178 1.48 32.21 37.23
C PRO A 178 2.29 30.92 37.00
N GLU A 179 1.59 29.77 36.97
CA GLU A 179 2.17 28.47 36.61
C GLU A 179 2.58 28.35 35.12
N LEU A 180 2.41 29.41 34.31
CA LEU A 180 2.95 29.57 32.95
C LEU A 180 3.82 30.84 32.79
N GLU A 181 3.87 31.73 33.79
CA GLU A 181 4.78 32.89 33.80
C GLU A 181 6.17 32.50 34.32
N TRP A 182 6.20 31.67 35.39
CA TRP A 182 7.39 31.11 36.06
C TRP A 182 8.43 32.15 36.50
N ASP A 183 8.53 32.36 37.82
CA ASP A 183 9.42 33.34 38.47
C ASP A 183 10.74 33.58 37.72
N CYS A 184 10.80 34.74 37.07
CA CYS A 184 12.00 35.31 36.48
C CYS A 184 12.36 36.55 37.30
N ASP A 185 13.47 36.51 38.04
CA ASP A 185 14.09 37.72 38.58
C ASP A 185 14.23 38.77 37.47
N GLU A 186 14.05 40.06 37.77
CA GLU A 186 13.91 41.09 36.72
C GLU A 186 15.15 41.23 35.80
N GLU A 187 16.33 40.83 36.27
CA GLU A 187 17.57 40.76 35.48
C GLU A 187 17.55 39.59 34.46
N PHE A 188 16.84 38.50 34.74
CA PHE A 188 16.79 37.28 33.94
C PHE A 188 15.54 37.18 33.05
N ARG A 189 15.19 38.28 32.37
CA ARG A 189 14.17 38.32 31.30
C ARG A 189 14.51 37.49 30.04
N SER A 190 15.48 36.57 30.10
CA SER A 190 15.60 35.43 29.18
C SER A 190 14.56 34.36 29.54
N SER A 191 13.29 34.65 29.23
CA SER A 191 12.13 33.87 29.68
C SER A 191 12.20 32.37 29.32
N TYR A 192 11.45 31.55 30.08
CA TYR A 192 11.16 30.14 29.75
C TYR A 192 10.75 29.93 28.27
N TRP A 193 9.98 30.88 27.75
CA TRP A 193 9.43 30.88 26.41
C TRP A 193 10.46 31.28 25.34
N GLN A 194 11.50 32.05 25.69
CA GLN A 194 12.41 32.72 24.77
C GLN A 194 13.03 31.74 23.74
N GLY A 195 12.56 31.86 22.50
CA GLY A 195 13.03 31.06 21.38
C GLY A 195 12.55 29.59 21.35
N ARG A 196 11.80 29.12 22.36
CA ARG A 196 11.23 27.76 22.44
C ARG A 196 10.08 27.58 21.45
N ASN A 197 9.99 26.41 20.82
CA ASN A 197 8.83 26.06 19.98
C ASN A 197 7.73 25.42 20.85
N VAL A 198 6.48 25.83 20.63
CA VAL A 198 5.34 25.46 21.47
C VAL A 198 4.19 24.96 20.59
N GLY A 199 3.89 23.66 20.68
CA GLY A 199 2.82 23.02 19.91
C GLY A 199 1.47 23.18 20.60
N LEU A 200 0.54 23.90 19.97
CA LEU A 200 -0.81 24.08 20.48
C LEU A 200 -1.71 22.99 19.87
N CYS A 201 -2.04 21.97 20.66
CA CYS A 201 -2.71 20.75 20.23
C CYS A 201 -4.02 20.55 21.01
N PHE A 202 -5.10 21.12 20.49
CA PHE A 202 -6.46 20.95 21.00
C PHE A 202 -7.21 19.90 20.16
N ASP A 203 -8.40 19.51 20.62
CA ASP A 203 -9.22 18.48 19.99
C ASP A 203 -9.63 18.85 18.56
N SER A 204 -9.91 17.87 17.69
CA SER A 204 -10.24 18.13 16.27
C SER A 204 -11.52 18.96 16.07
N ASP A 205 -12.30 19.19 17.13
CA ASP A 205 -13.46 20.09 17.12
C ASP A 205 -13.12 21.58 16.99
N ILE A 206 -11.84 21.96 17.10
CA ILE A 206 -11.35 23.30 16.83
C ILE A 206 -11.71 23.80 15.42
N VAL A 207 -11.87 22.92 14.43
CA VAL A 207 -12.25 23.33 13.06
C VAL A 207 -13.64 23.98 13.04
N SER A 208 -14.60 23.43 13.77
CA SER A 208 -15.99 23.93 13.81
C SER A 208 -16.28 24.96 14.92
N LYS A 209 -15.43 25.08 15.95
CA LYS A 209 -15.71 25.90 17.15
C LYS A 209 -14.93 27.21 17.21
N TRP A 210 -15.54 28.31 16.77
CA TRP A 210 -14.92 29.65 16.79
C TRP A 210 -14.47 30.13 18.18
N GLN A 211 -15.15 29.70 19.26
CA GLN A 211 -14.74 30.02 20.63
C GLN A 211 -13.41 29.35 21.02
N VAL A 212 -13.19 28.11 20.57
CA VAL A 212 -11.95 27.35 20.79
C VAL A 212 -10.81 27.96 19.97
N GLN A 213 -11.09 28.30 18.70
CA GLN A 213 -10.16 28.99 17.81
C GLN A 213 -9.69 30.32 18.41
N ARG A 214 -10.61 31.16 18.89
CA ARG A 214 -10.30 32.43 19.57
C ARG A 214 -9.43 32.22 20.80
N ALA A 215 -9.73 31.21 21.62
CA ALA A 215 -8.96 30.90 22.82
C ALA A 215 -7.53 30.45 22.51
N LEU A 216 -7.34 29.59 21.49
CA LEU A 216 -6.02 29.17 21.03
C LEU A 216 -5.22 30.36 20.48
N CYS A 217 -5.83 31.21 19.65
CA CYS A 217 -5.18 32.43 19.16
C CYS A 217 -4.75 33.38 20.28
N GLN A 218 -5.54 33.50 21.36
CA GLN A 218 -5.16 34.28 22.54
C GLN A 218 -3.94 33.68 23.25
N LEU A 219 -3.96 32.37 23.51
CA LEU A 219 -2.81 31.64 24.09
C LEU A 219 -1.54 31.80 23.24
N ALA A 220 -1.67 31.71 21.91
CA ALA A 220 -0.55 31.93 21.00
C ALA A 220 0.01 33.37 21.09
N LYS A 221 -0.85 34.39 21.17
CA LYS A 221 -0.41 35.78 21.37
C LYS A 221 0.35 35.95 22.69
N GLU A 222 -0.15 35.38 23.80
CA GLU A 222 0.52 35.44 25.11
C GLU A 222 1.90 34.76 25.10
N ILE A 223 2.02 33.58 24.48
CA ILE A 223 3.30 32.86 24.33
C ILE A 223 4.28 33.66 23.46
N LYS A 224 3.80 34.22 22.35
CA LYS A 224 4.63 35.02 21.43
C LYS A 224 5.10 36.32 22.06
N ALA A 225 4.24 37.00 22.83
CA ALA A 225 4.62 38.19 23.59
C ALA A 225 5.73 37.92 24.62
N ARG A 226 5.77 36.72 25.20
CA ARG A 226 6.83 36.25 26.10
C ARG A 226 8.07 35.70 25.38
N GLY A 227 8.14 35.78 24.05
CA GLY A 227 9.30 35.37 23.24
C GLY A 227 9.25 33.95 22.68
N GLY A 228 8.15 33.22 22.89
CA GLY A 228 7.93 31.87 22.37
C GLY A 228 7.54 31.81 20.90
N LYS A 229 7.69 30.62 20.32
CA LYS A 229 7.32 30.31 18.93
C LYS A 229 6.14 29.33 18.92
N PRO A 230 4.89 29.81 19.06
CA PRO A 230 3.71 28.96 18.98
C PRO A 230 3.47 28.47 17.54
N PHE A 231 3.18 27.18 17.40
CA PHE A 231 2.65 26.57 16.18
C PHE A 231 1.40 25.76 16.51
N MET A 232 0.44 25.73 15.59
CA MET A 232 -0.76 24.90 15.74
C MET A 232 -0.44 23.45 15.35
N ILE A 233 -1.07 22.49 16.02
CA ILE A 233 -1.12 21.08 15.62
C ILE A 233 -2.61 20.73 15.48
N LEU A 234 -3.06 20.43 14.27
CA LEU A 234 -4.43 19.98 14.01
C LEU A 234 -4.49 18.46 14.08
N LEU A 235 -5.28 17.94 15.02
CA LEU A 235 -5.66 16.53 15.06
C LEU A 235 -6.74 16.25 14.01
N PRO A 236 -6.69 15.11 13.30
CA PRO A 236 -7.74 14.72 12.37
C PRO A 236 -9.02 14.28 13.09
N THR A 237 -10.16 14.62 12.47
CA THR A 237 -11.42 13.89 12.64
C THR A 237 -11.35 12.62 11.77
N GLU A 238 -11.87 11.50 12.27
CA GLU A 238 -11.88 10.23 11.55
C GLU A 238 -12.75 10.25 10.28
N ALA A 239 -12.53 9.30 9.38
CA ALA A 239 -13.31 9.14 8.15
C ALA A 239 -14.80 8.78 8.37
N ASN A 240 -15.21 8.46 9.61
CA ASN A 240 -16.61 8.27 10.01
C ASN A 240 -17.21 9.51 10.72
N GLY A 241 -16.45 10.60 10.88
CA GLY A 241 -16.88 11.80 11.59
C GLY A 241 -16.61 11.82 13.11
N GLU A 242 -16.01 10.76 13.69
CA GLU A 242 -15.55 10.80 15.08
C GLU A 242 -14.47 11.87 15.28
N LYS A 243 -14.70 12.78 16.22
CA LYS A 243 -13.72 13.79 16.61
C LYS A 243 -12.75 13.19 17.63
N ASN A 244 -11.47 13.52 17.49
CA ASN A 244 -10.42 13.01 18.37
C ASN A 244 -9.96 14.08 19.36
N GLY A 245 -9.94 13.73 20.64
CA GLY A 245 -9.01 14.33 21.59
C GLY A 245 -7.58 13.82 21.37
N LEU A 246 -6.60 14.49 21.99
CA LEU A 246 -5.20 14.06 21.94
C LEU A 246 -4.99 12.67 22.57
N ASP A 247 -5.74 12.36 23.63
CA ASP A 247 -5.82 11.03 24.25
C ASP A 247 -6.43 9.99 23.29
N ASP A 248 -7.56 10.30 22.65
CA ASP A 248 -8.21 9.37 21.72
C ASP A 248 -7.33 9.09 20.49
N PHE A 249 -6.67 10.12 19.93
CA PHE A 249 -5.75 10.00 18.81
C PHE A 249 -4.52 9.13 19.13
N LEU A 250 -3.94 9.29 20.33
CA LEU A 250 -2.80 8.49 20.78
C LEU A 250 -3.17 7.01 20.98
N VAL A 251 -4.38 6.71 21.47
CA VAL A 251 -4.88 5.34 21.61
C VAL A 251 -5.14 4.69 20.26
N LYS A 252 -5.76 5.41 19.32
CA LYS A 252 -6.09 4.87 17.98
C LYS A 252 -4.86 4.69 17.10
N HIS A 253 -3.99 5.71 17.03
CA HIS A 253 -2.96 5.84 15.97
C HIS A 253 -1.53 5.87 16.48
N GLY A 254 -1.33 5.96 17.81
CA GLY A 254 -0.01 5.88 18.45
C GLY A 254 0.84 7.16 18.40
N GLY A 255 1.80 7.26 19.32
CA GLY A 255 2.71 8.41 19.45
C GLY A 255 3.48 8.75 18.17
N GLU A 256 3.89 7.77 17.38
CA GLU A 256 4.61 7.97 16.11
C GLU A 256 3.82 8.84 15.11
N ALA A 257 2.48 8.67 15.04
CA ALA A 257 1.64 9.47 14.17
C ALA A 257 1.59 10.93 14.63
N LEU A 258 1.53 11.15 15.94
CA LEU A 258 1.56 12.48 16.55
C LEU A 258 2.93 13.15 16.33
N GLU A 259 4.04 12.43 16.51
CA GLU A 259 5.39 12.94 16.27
C GLU A 259 5.59 13.39 14.82
N ARG A 260 5.13 12.60 13.84
CA ARG A 260 5.18 12.99 12.43
C ARG A 260 4.36 14.27 12.17
N LEU A 261 3.16 14.39 12.74
CA LEU A 261 2.34 15.61 12.64
C LEU A 261 3.07 16.82 13.26
N ILE A 262 3.60 16.70 14.48
CA ILE A 262 4.39 17.74 15.17
C ILE A 262 5.56 18.20 14.29
N GLN A 263 6.31 17.26 13.71
CA GLN A 263 7.45 17.56 12.83
C GLN A 263 7.01 18.35 11.58
N GLN A 264 5.92 17.96 10.93
CA GLN A 264 5.43 18.64 9.72
C GLN A 264 4.93 20.06 10.02
N PHE A 265 4.19 20.26 11.12
CA PHE A 265 3.79 21.60 11.55
C PHE A 265 5.00 22.49 11.93
N LYS A 266 6.04 21.94 12.58
CA LYS A 266 7.30 22.66 12.85
C LYS A 266 8.07 23.05 11.60
N ILE A 267 8.05 22.22 10.54
CA ILE A 267 8.66 22.58 9.24
C ILE A 267 7.92 23.79 8.66
N LEU A 268 6.60 23.81 8.74
CA LEU A 268 5.77 24.88 8.18
C LEU A 268 5.79 26.17 9.00
N GLN A 269 6.09 26.11 10.30
CA GLN A 269 6.37 27.30 11.12
C GLN A 269 7.61 28.08 10.62
N LYS A 270 8.54 27.43 9.92
CA LYS A 270 9.70 28.09 9.30
C LYS A 270 9.38 28.77 7.96
N SER A 271 8.22 28.48 7.35
CA SER A 271 7.73 29.19 6.17
C SER A 271 6.73 30.28 6.58
N LYS A 272 6.51 31.28 5.71
CA LYS A 272 5.52 32.34 5.95
C LYS A 272 4.09 31.85 5.64
N SER A 273 3.71 30.70 6.18
CA SER A 273 2.40 30.08 5.95
C SER A 273 1.27 30.92 6.59
N PRO A 274 0.20 31.28 5.85
CA PRO A 274 -0.89 32.09 6.39
C PRO A 274 -1.65 31.42 7.54
N ILE A 275 -1.61 30.07 7.63
CA ILE A 275 -2.20 29.27 8.71
C ILE A 275 -1.59 29.61 10.09
N LEU A 276 -0.36 30.14 10.13
CA LEU A 276 0.41 30.39 11.36
C LEU A 276 0.60 31.90 11.63
N ALA A 277 -0.20 32.75 11.00
CA ALA A 277 -0.11 34.21 11.11
C ALA A 277 -0.95 34.76 12.28
N TRP A 278 -0.37 34.76 13.48
CA TRP A 278 -1.02 35.23 14.74
C TRP A 278 -1.28 36.74 14.83
N ASP A 279 -0.86 37.53 13.82
CA ASP A 279 -0.58 38.97 13.95
C ASP A 279 -1.67 39.91 13.41
N ASN A 280 -2.77 39.39 12.83
CA ASN A 280 -3.90 40.22 12.41
C ASN A 280 -4.85 40.48 13.58
N GLU A 281 -5.15 41.74 13.89
CA GLU A 281 -5.87 42.08 15.13
C GLU A 281 -7.39 42.27 14.99
N GLU A 282 -7.86 42.84 13.87
CA GLU A 282 -9.27 43.31 13.76
C GLU A 282 -10.09 42.75 12.58
N LYS A 283 -9.48 42.02 11.64
CA LYS A 283 -10.25 41.35 10.58
C LYS A 283 -10.80 40.03 11.13
N GLN A 284 -12.06 39.73 10.78
CA GLN A 284 -12.86 38.62 11.33
C GLN A 284 -12.04 37.36 11.61
N TYR A 285 -12.32 36.70 12.74
CA TYR A 285 -11.86 35.35 13.08
C TYR A 285 -12.50 34.29 12.17
N SER A 286 -12.36 34.46 10.85
CA SER A 286 -12.71 33.51 9.81
C SER A 286 -11.56 32.52 9.67
N LEU A 287 -11.55 31.53 10.57
CA LEU A 287 -10.74 30.33 10.43
C LEU A 287 -11.38 29.33 9.45
N GLN A 288 -12.29 29.80 8.58
CA GLN A 288 -12.74 29.12 7.36
C GLN A 288 -11.56 28.89 6.38
N ASN A 289 -10.40 29.49 6.66
CA ASN A 289 -9.11 29.28 5.97
C ASN A 289 -8.12 28.42 6.79
N LEU A 290 -8.55 27.69 7.84
CA LEU A 290 -7.66 26.75 8.58
C LEU A 290 -7.28 25.49 7.80
N GLU A 291 -7.81 25.33 6.59
CA GLU A 291 -7.61 24.13 5.77
C GLU A 291 -6.11 23.82 5.58
N PRO A 292 -5.60 22.67 6.04
CA PRO A 292 -4.17 22.38 6.01
C PRO A 292 -3.60 22.34 4.58
N ILE A 293 -2.30 22.59 4.44
CA ILE A 293 -1.64 22.33 3.16
C ILE A 293 -1.64 20.82 2.84
N ALA A 294 -1.50 20.48 1.56
CA ALA A 294 -1.69 19.12 1.08
C ALA A 294 -0.88 18.02 1.80
N SER A 295 0.36 18.31 2.17
CA SER A 295 1.21 17.33 2.86
C SER A 295 0.85 17.13 4.34
N ILE A 296 0.22 18.12 4.99
CA ILE A 296 -0.45 17.87 6.29
C ILE A 296 -1.71 17.02 6.04
N LYS A 297 -2.53 17.35 5.05
CA LYS A 297 -3.76 16.59 4.73
C LYS A 297 -3.47 15.11 4.43
N GLY A 298 -2.45 14.84 3.62
CA GLY A 298 -1.98 13.49 3.31
C GLY A 298 -1.47 12.76 4.55
N LEU A 299 -0.74 13.46 5.43
CA LEU A 299 -0.26 12.91 6.71
C LEU A 299 -1.37 12.68 7.75
N MET A 300 -2.41 13.52 7.76
CA MET A 300 -3.62 13.34 8.57
C MET A 300 -4.40 12.10 8.11
N ALA A 301 -4.65 11.98 6.80
CA ALA A 301 -5.29 10.79 6.22
C ALA A 301 -4.45 9.52 6.44
N TRP A 302 -3.13 9.62 6.30
CA TRP A 302 -2.18 8.54 6.60
C TRP A 302 -2.30 8.10 8.05
N SER A 303 -2.32 9.05 8.99
CA SER A 303 -2.38 8.78 10.43
C SER A 303 -3.60 7.93 10.79
N CYS A 304 -4.76 8.25 10.22
CA CYS A 304 -6.02 7.55 10.48
C CYS A 304 -6.22 6.25 9.70
N LEU A 305 -5.52 6.03 8.59
CA LEU A 305 -5.78 4.91 7.66
C LEU A 305 -4.61 3.93 7.47
N LYS A 306 -3.41 4.23 7.97
CA LYS A 306 -2.20 3.37 7.89
C LYS A 306 -2.38 1.96 8.43
N ASP A 307 -3.32 1.80 9.35
CA ASP A 307 -3.58 0.55 10.05
C ASP A 307 -4.66 -0.31 9.36
N SER A 308 -5.33 0.27 8.35
CA SER A 308 -6.43 -0.33 7.58
C SER A 308 -6.16 -0.41 6.07
N LEU A 309 -5.24 0.41 5.54
CA LEU A 309 -4.89 0.50 4.11
C LEU A 309 -3.36 0.45 3.90
N VAL A 310 -2.94 -0.21 2.83
CA VAL A 310 -1.57 -0.20 2.32
C VAL A 310 -1.57 -0.12 0.79
N HIS A 311 -0.54 0.50 0.21
CA HIS A 311 -0.32 0.51 -1.23
C HIS A 311 0.90 -0.36 -1.56
N ARG A 312 0.77 -1.29 -2.51
CA ARG A 312 1.83 -2.18 -2.97
C ARG A 312 2.32 -1.71 -4.33
N GLU A 313 3.61 -1.37 -4.43
CA GLU A 313 4.21 -0.75 -5.61
C GLU A 313 3.96 -1.57 -6.90
N GLY A 314 3.30 -0.96 -7.89
CA GLY A 314 2.92 -1.59 -9.17
C GLY A 314 1.58 -2.35 -9.16
N TYR A 315 1.16 -2.89 -8.02
CA TYR A 315 -0.04 -3.74 -7.91
C TYR A 315 -1.29 -2.95 -7.50
N GLY A 316 -1.15 -1.92 -6.65
CA GLY A 316 -2.25 -1.06 -6.22
C GLY A 316 -2.58 -1.17 -4.74
N TRP A 317 -3.85 -0.98 -4.39
CA TRP A 317 -4.29 -0.78 -3.01
C TRP A 317 -4.81 -2.06 -2.35
N TYR A 318 -4.51 -2.21 -1.06
CA TYR A 318 -5.00 -3.31 -0.23
C TYR A 318 -5.60 -2.79 1.08
N GLU A 319 -6.60 -3.49 1.59
CA GLU A 319 -7.34 -3.22 2.82
C GLU A 319 -7.18 -4.40 3.79
N TRP A 320 -7.04 -4.12 5.08
CA TRP A 320 -6.89 -5.16 6.11
C TRP A 320 -8.27 -5.70 6.56
N ASP A 321 -8.51 -7.01 6.38
CA ASP A 321 -9.80 -7.65 6.70
C ASP A 321 -9.86 -8.32 8.09
N ASN A 322 -8.86 -8.05 8.95
CA ASN A 322 -8.54 -8.71 10.22
C ASN A 322 -7.84 -10.08 10.11
N LYS A 323 -7.73 -10.68 8.92
CA LYS A 323 -6.98 -11.92 8.68
C LYS A 323 -5.85 -11.76 7.66
N LYS A 324 -6.02 -10.86 6.68
CA LYS A 324 -5.10 -10.62 5.56
C LYS A 324 -5.32 -9.24 4.93
N TRP A 325 -4.43 -8.89 4.00
CA TRP A 325 -4.56 -7.74 3.12
C TRP A 325 -5.29 -8.14 1.82
N LYS A 326 -6.48 -7.59 1.60
CA LYS A 326 -7.32 -7.85 0.43
C LYS A 326 -7.21 -6.72 -0.59
N LEU A 327 -6.98 -7.06 -1.87
CA LEU A 327 -6.89 -6.08 -2.95
C LEU A 327 -8.20 -5.29 -3.11
N VAL A 328 -8.12 -3.96 -3.16
CA VAL A 328 -9.25 -3.04 -3.33
C VAL A 328 -8.99 -2.04 -4.46
N SER A 329 -10.07 -1.50 -5.05
CA SER A 329 -9.94 -0.50 -6.11
C SER A 329 -9.49 0.86 -5.56
N GLU A 330 -8.70 1.59 -6.36
CA GLU A 330 -8.31 2.97 -6.03
C GLU A 330 -9.54 3.87 -5.85
N SER A 331 -10.66 3.58 -6.54
CA SER A 331 -11.95 4.25 -6.35
C SER A 331 -12.53 4.08 -4.93
N LYS A 332 -12.35 2.91 -4.28
CA LYS A 332 -12.76 2.71 -2.88
C LYS A 332 -11.91 3.57 -1.94
N VAL A 333 -10.59 3.59 -2.16
CA VAL A 333 -9.65 4.40 -1.36
C VAL A 333 -9.91 5.90 -1.54
N MET A 334 -10.20 6.35 -2.77
CA MET A 334 -10.62 7.71 -3.05
C MET A 334 -11.96 8.06 -2.40
N GLY A 335 -12.90 7.12 -2.30
CA GLY A 335 -14.14 7.29 -1.52
C GLY A 335 -13.89 7.48 -0.02
N LEU A 336 -13.02 6.66 0.58
CA LEU A 336 -12.61 6.82 1.98
C LEU A 336 -11.90 8.15 2.22
N LEU A 337 -10.98 8.55 1.33
CA LEU A 337 -10.30 9.85 1.39
C LEU A 337 -11.31 11.00 1.20
N GLN A 338 -12.33 10.85 0.37
CA GLN A 338 -13.37 11.86 0.17
C GLN A 338 -14.27 12.01 1.41
N ASN A 339 -14.62 10.92 2.10
CA ASN A 339 -15.29 10.99 3.40
C ASN A 339 -14.40 11.69 4.43
N PHE A 340 -13.11 11.36 4.49
CA PHE A 340 -12.15 12.03 5.36
C PHE A 340 -12.04 13.55 5.09
N ARG A 341 -12.03 13.97 3.81
CA ARG A 341 -12.07 15.40 3.41
C ARG A 341 -13.33 16.10 3.97
N TYR A 342 -14.50 15.46 3.87
CA TYR A 342 -15.76 16.01 4.42
C TYR A 342 -15.75 16.07 5.95
N SER A 343 -15.32 15.00 6.64
CA SER A 343 -15.25 14.93 8.11
C SER A 343 -14.28 15.93 8.74
N ASN A 344 -13.31 16.43 7.97
CA ASN A 344 -12.37 17.48 8.39
C ASN A 344 -12.71 18.87 7.82
N GLU A 345 -13.91 19.04 7.24
CA GLU A 345 -14.46 20.32 6.73
C GLU A 345 -13.57 21.02 5.67
N TRP A 346 -12.81 20.26 4.86
CA TRP A 346 -11.90 20.84 3.85
C TRP A 346 -12.64 21.33 2.60
N LEU A 347 -12.29 22.52 2.10
CA LEU A 347 -12.92 23.15 0.94
C LEU A 347 -12.28 22.71 -0.38
N ASN A 348 -10.95 22.49 -0.43
CA ASN A 348 -10.27 22.04 -1.65
C ASN A 348 -10.26 20.50 -1.79
N LEU A 349 -11.34 19.97 -2.35
CA LEU A 349 -11.51 18.53 -2.61
C LEU A 349 -10.63 18.00 -3.75
N ASN A 350 -10.25 18.84 -4.71
CA ASN A 350 -9.58 18.41 -5.96
C ASN A 350 -8.04 18.38 -5.88
N ASP A 351 -7.46 18.66 -4.70
CA ASP A 351 -6.02 18.62 -4.52
C ASP A 351 -5.48 17.18 -4.62
N LYS A 352 -4.75 16.91 -5.71
CA LYS A 352 -4.09 15.63 -6.00
C LYS A 352 -2.88 15.36 -5.11
N THR A 353 -2.17 16.41 -4.65
CA THR A 353 -0.95 16.21 -3.87
C THR A 353 -1.24 15.58 -2.50
N VAL A 354 -2.44 15.80 -1.96
CA VAL A 354 -2.99 15.07 -0.80
C VAL A 354 -2.99 13.55 -1.01
N PHE A 355 -3.36 13.10 -2.21
CA PHE A 355 -3.43 11.67 -2.53
C PHE A 355 -2.05 11.07 -2.75
N GLU A 356 -1.14 11.79 -3.44
CA GLU A 356 0.24 11.32 -3.64
C GLU A 356 1.04 11.27 -2.32
N ASP A 357 0.90 12.26 -1.44
CA ASP A 357 1.55 12.27 -0.11
C ASP A 357 0.99 11.15 0.80
N PHE A 358 -0.33 10.95 0.78
CA PHE A 358 -1.02 9.84 1.46
C PHE A 358 -0.53 8.47 0.95
N LYS A 359 -0.50 8.30 -0.38
CA LYS A 359 -0.04 7.10 -1.06
C LYS A 359 1.44 6.83 -0.84
N GLY A 360 2.28 7.86 -0.80
CA GLY A 360 3.70 7.76 -0.46
C GLY A 360 3.90 7.24 0.97
N GLY A 361 3.17 7.77 1.95
CA GLY A 361 3.21 7.29 3.33
C GLY A 361 2.72 5.84 3.53
N LEU A 362 1.87 5.34 2.62
CA LEU A 362 1.33 3.97 2.64
C LEU A 362 1.97 3.01 1.64
N SER A 363 2.93 3.47 0.83
CA SER A 363 3.59 2.63 -0.17
C SER A 363 4.61 1.71 0.50
N LYS A 364 4.41 0.40 0.34
CA LYS A 364 5.31 -0.67 0.77
C LYS A 364 5.83 -1.44 -0.43
N SER A 365 7.07 -1.88 -0.32
CA SER A 365 7.74 -2.54 -1.43
C SER A 365 7.31 -3.98 -1.58
N GLU A 366 7.40 -4.53 -2.80
CA GLU A 366 7.02 -5.90 -3.14
C GLU A 366 7.63 -6.95 -2.20
N VAL A 367 8.85 -6.72 -1.71
CA VAL A 367 9.58 -7.64 -0.83
C VAL A 367 9.03 -7.74 0.59
N GLU A 368 8.12 -6.84 1.00
CA GLU A 368 7.49 -6.89 2.33
C GLU A 368 6.30 -7.86 2.37
N PHE A 369 5.63 -8.07 1.23
CA PHE A 369 4.41 -8.89 1.08
C PHE A 369 4.71 -10.38 0.96
N ASN A 370 3.78 -11.21 1.43
CA ASN A 370 3.76 -12.68 1.23
C ASN A 370 5.12 -13.36 1.52
N ARG A 371 5.72 -13.04 2.68
CA ARG A 371 7.02 -13.59 3.11
C ARG A 371 7.03 -15.12 2.97
N SER A 372 8.09 -15.66 2.36
CA SER A 372 8.14 -17.06 1.91
C SER A 372 8.19 -18.11 3.02
N ASN A 373 8.13 -17.71 4.28
CA ASN A 373 8.03 -18.57 5.44
C ASN A 373 6.72 -18.40 6.23
N ILE A 374 5.73 -17.68 5.69
CA ILE A 374 4.41 -17.50 6.31
C ILE A 374 3.33 -18.15 5.45
N LEU A 375 2.51 -19.00 6.07
CA LEU A 375 1.31 -19.57 5.47
C LEU A 375 0.09 -19.26 6.34
N GLY A 376 -0.88 -18.52 5.82
CA GLY A 376 -2.07 -18.13 6.58
C GLY A 376 -3.25 -19.10 6.49
N PHE A 377 -4.07 -19.10 7.54
CA PHE A 377 -5.27 -19.93 7.74
C PHE A 377 -6.40 -19.08 8.32
N ASN A 378 -7.60 -19.65 8.49
CA ASN A 378 -8.73 -18.94 9.08
C ASN A 378 -8.54 -18.55 10.55
N ASN A 379 -7.66 -19.21 11.30
CA ASN A 379 -7.43 -19.04 12.74
C ASN A 379 -6.05 -18.47 13.12
N GLY A 380 -5.16 -18.19 12.15
CA GLY A 380 -3.83 -17.64 12.40
C GLY A 380 -2.87 -17.83 11.22
N TYR A 381 -1.57 -17.72 11.50
CA TYR A 381 -0.47 -17.93 10.55
C TYR A 381 0.49 -19.02 11.05
N LEU A 382 0.90 -19.94 10.17
CA LEU A 382 2.00 -20.86 10.42
C LEU A 382 3.32 -20.28 9.92
N ASN A 383 4.31 -20.13 10.80
CA ASN A 383 5.70 -19.93 10.40
C ASN A 383 6.26 -21.29 9.93
N THR A 384 6.62 -21.40 8.65
CA THR A 384 7.02 -22.68 8.04
C THR A 384 8.45 -23.09 8.37
N ASP A 385 9.26 -22.20 8.92
CA ASP A 385 10.65 -22.47 9.31
C ASP A 385 10.72 -22.98 10.76
N THR A 386 9.95 -22.38 11.66
CA THR A 386 9.89 -22.75 13.09
C THR A 386 8.78 -23.74 13.42
N ASN A 387 7.77 -23.89 12.55
CA ASN A 387 6.48 -24.53 12.83
C ASN A 387 5.68 -23.91 13.99
N GLU A 388 5.99 -22.65 14.34
CA GLU A 388 5.23 -21.86 15.30
C GLU A 388 3.91 -21.37 14.68
N PHE A 389 2.82 -21.43 15.46
CA PHE A 389 1.52 -20.90 15.06
C PHE A 389 1.24 -19.57 15.75
N LEU A 390 1.01 -18.54 14.95
CA LEU A 390 0.95 -17.13 15.34
C LEU A 390 -0.47 -16.57 15.13
N PRO A 391 -0.90 -15.56 15.92
CA PRO A 391 -2.12 -14.81 15.62
C PRO A 391 -1.99 -14.03 14.30
N HIS A 392 -3.13 -13.61 13.73
CA HIS A 392 -3.14 -12.72 12.57
C HIS A 392 -2.55 -11.35 12.93
N ASP A 393 -1.52 -10.94 12.20
CA ASP A 393 -0.89 -9.63 12.33
C ASP A 393 -0.62 -9.02 10.94
N LYS A 394 -1.08 -7.79 10.74
CA LYS A 394 -0.98 -7.03 9.50
C LYS A 394 0.47 -6.77 9.06
N SER A 395 1.43 -6.75 9.97
CA SER A 395 2.85 -6.51 9.69
C SER A 395 3.54 -7.62 8.87
N TYR A 396 2.94 -8.80 8.75
CA TYR A 396 3.41 -9.87 7.85
C TYR A 396 3.02 -9.67 6.37
N TYR A 397 2.15 -8.69 6.07
CA TYR A 397 1.70 -8.34 4.71
C TYR A 397 1.25 -9.55 3.86
N VAL A 398 0.52 -10.48 4.49
CA VAL A 398 -0.07 -11.66 3.85
C VAL A 398 -1.30 -11.24 3.02
N THR A 399 -1.37 -11.62 1.75
CA THR A 399 -2.55 -11.39 0.87
C THR A 399 -3.40 -12.64 0.65
N SER A 400 -2.91 -13.83 1.06
CA SER A 400 -3.57 -15.12 0.85
C SER A 400 -3.60 -15.99 2.12
N ILE A 401 -4.77 -16.53 2.46
CA ILE A 401 -4.96 -17.51 3.54
C ILE A 401 -5.71 -18.73 2.99
N LEU A 402 -5.45 -19.92 3.52
CA LEU A 402 -6.22 -21.13 3.22
C LEU A 402 -7.60 -21.04 3.91
N PRO A 403 -8.68 -21.58 3.31
CA PRO A 403 -10.06 -21.30 3.74
C PRO A 403 -10.54 -22.15 4.94
N PHE A 404 -9.63 -22.78 5.68
CA PHE A 404 -9.91 -23.64 6.83
C PHE A 404 -8.94 -23.32 7.98
N ASP A 405 -9.25 -23.84 9.17
CA ASP A 405 -8.42 -23.67 10.36
C ASP A 405 -7.24 -24.64 10.36
N TYR A 406 -6.07 -24.17 10.82
CA TYR A 406 -4.92 -25.04 11.05
C TYR A 406 -5.17 -25.94 12.26
N ASN A 407 -5.33 -27.24 12.01
CA ASN A 407 -5.34 -28.28 13.05
C ASN A 407 -4.40 -29.44 12.65
N PRO A 408 -3.17 -29.53 13.20
CA PRO A 408 -2.18 -30.55 12.84
C PRO A 408 -2.52 -31.97 13.35
N LYS A 409 -3.67 -32.16 14.00
CA LYS A 409 -4.17 -33.47 14.45
C LYS A 409 -5.37 -33.98 13.63
N ALA A 410 -5.78 -33.25 12.60
CA ALA A 410 -6.90 -33.67 11.74
C ALA A 410 -6.50 -34.85 10.82
N THR A 411 -7.46 -35.73 10.54
CA THR A 411 -7.33 -36.91 9.68
C THR A 411 -8.14 -36.76 8.38
N CYS A 412 -7.83 -37.57 7.36
CA CYS A 412 -8.51 -37.53 6.06
C CYS A 412 -8.64 -38.94 5.45
N GLU A 413 -9.51 -39.76 6.04
CA GLU A 413 -9.66 -41.17 5.65
C GLU A 413 -10.39 -41.31 4.30
N SER A 414 -11.41 -40.49 4.05
CA SER A 414 -12.14 -40.45 2.79
C SER A 414 -11.22 -40.05 1.64
N TRP A 415 -10.32 -39.09 1.87
CA TRP A 415 -9.32 -38.65 0.90
C TRP A 415 -8.33 -39.76 0.53
N LEU A 416 -7.82 -40.48 1.54
CA LEU A 416 -6.91 -41.61 1.30
C LEU A 416 -7.62 -42.75 0.57
N ASN A 417 -8.88 -43.03 0.90
CA ASN A 417 -9.69 -44.03 0.19
C ASN A 417 -9.94 -43.63 -1.28
N PHE A 418 -10.28 -42.36 -1.54
CA PHE A 418 -10.42 -41.81 -2.90
C PHE A 418 -9.12 -41.95 -3.72
N LEU A 419 -7.98 -41.52 -3.17
CA LEU A 419 -6.69 -41.64 -3.86
C LEU A 419 -6.31 -43.10 -4.13
N ASN A 420 -6.52 -44.00 -3.18
CA ASN A 420 -6.30 -45.44 -3.37
C ASN A 420 -7.16 -46.02 -4.51
N GLN A 421 -8.44 -45.64 -4.60
CA GLN A 421 -9.31 -46.10 -5.69
C GLN A 421 -8.88 -45.52 -7.05
N SER A 422 -8.84 -44.19 -7.19
CA SER A 422 -8.59 -43.50 -8.46
C SER A 422 -7.16 -43.65 -9.00
N LEU A 423 -6.17 -43.85 -8.13
CA LEU A 423 -4.77 -44.14 -8.52
C LEU A 423 -4.44 -45.64 -8.38
N GLY A 424 -5.42 -46.49 -8.07
CA GLY A 424 -5.31 -47.93 -8.22
C GLY A 424 -4.42 -48.67 -7.22
N ASN A 425 -4.34 -48.16 -5.98
CA ASN A 425 -3.43 -48.54 -4.90
C ASN A 425 -1.93 -48.35 -5.22
N ASP A 426 -1.61 -47.52 -6.22
CA ASP A 426 -0.23 -47.16 -6.55
C ASP A 426 0.30 -46.13 -5.54
N THR A 427 0.97 -46.61 -4.49
CA THR A 427 1.63 -45.80 -3.46
C THR A 427 2.61 -44.77 -4.05
N GLN A 428 3.22 -45.05 -5.21
CA GLN A 428 4.16 -44.13 -5.85
C GLN A 428 3.42 -42.96 -6.52
N LYS A 429 2.32 -43.21 -7.26
CA LYS A 429 1.41 -42.16 -7.76
C LYS A 429 0.78 -41.35 -6.62
N ILE A 430 0.35 -42.01 -5.53
CA ILE A 430 -0.29 -41.34 -4.38
C ILE A 430 0.69 -40.37 -3.69
N GLU A 431 1.91 -40.82 -3.40
CA GLU A 431 2.95 -39.97 -2.78
C GLU A 431 3.49 -38.90 -3.74
N TYR A 432 3.42 -39.12 -5.05
CA TYR A 432 3.73 -38.12 -6.06
C TYR A 432 2.64 -37.04 -6.15
N ALA A 433 1.36 -37.41 -6.07
CA ALA A 433 0.25 -36.47 -5.94
C ALA A 433 0.34 -35.64 -4.64
N ARG A 434 0.67 -36.29 -3.51
CA ARG A 434 0.97 -35.64 -2.23
C ARG A 434 2.09 -34.61 -2.35
N ALA A 435 3.17 -34.95 -3.04
CA ALA A 435 4.30 -34.04 -3.29
C ALA A 435 3.90 -32.85 -4.16
N TRP A 436 3.02 -33.05 -5.16
CA TRP A 436 2.45 -31.95 -5.94
C TRP A 436 1.56 -31.01 -5.09
N MET A 437 0.69 -31.55 -4.25
CA MET A 437 -0.11 -30.74 -3.30
C MET A 437 0.79 -29.96 -2.34
N ARG A 438 1.84 -30.61 -1.81
CA ARG A 438 2.82 -29.98 -0.92
C ARG A 438 3.56 -28.85 -1.62
N TRP A 439 3.93 -29.03 -2.89
CA TRP A 439 4.56 -28.00 -3.68
C TRP A 439 3.64 -26.82 -3.99
N ILE A 440 2.35 -27.05 -4.31
CA ILE A 440 1.36 -26.00 -4.54
C ILE A 440 1.17 -25.14 -3.28
N LEU A 441 0.93 -25.77 -2.12
CA LEU A 441 0.63 -25.08 -0.86
C LEU A 441 1.83 -24.31 -0.26
N THR A 442 3.05 -24.85 -0.42
CA THR A 442 4.27 -24.24 0.13
C THR A 442 4.42 -22.79 -0.36
N PRO A 443 4.57 -21.79 0.54
CA PRO A 443 4.78 -20.39 0.15
C PRO A 443 5.96 -20.25 -0.82
N LYS A 444 5.83 -19.34 -1.79
CA LYS A 444 6.88 -19.08 -2.78
C LYS A 444 7.63 -17.81 -2.41
N ASN A 445 8.95 -17.82 -2.57
CA ASN A 445 9.75 -16.60 -2.61
C ASN A 445 9.68 -15.97 -4.00
N ASN A 446 9.99 -14.67 -4.09
CA ASN A 446 10.02 -13.92 -5.35
C ASN A 446 11.28 -14.23 -6.19
N ASN A 447 11.59 -15.52 -6.34
CA ASN A 447 12.73 -16.09 -7.07
C ASN A 447 12.23 -17.07 -8.15
N LYS A 448 13.15 -17.54 -9.01
CA LYS A 448 12.86 -18.73 -9.84
C LYS A 448 12.52 -19.91 -8.95
N PHE A 449 11.65 -20.79 -9.41
CA PHE A 449 11.32 -22.00 -8.65
C PHE A 449 12.53 -22.97 -8.60
N PRO A 450 12.84 -23.57 -7.44
CA PRO A 450 13.81 -24.67 -7.33
C PRO A 450 13.32 -25.96 -8.02
N ILE A 451 12.04 -26.03 -8.41
CA ILE A 451 11.44 -27.07 -9.22
C ILE A 451 10.71 -26.36 -10.38
N GLU A 452 11.36 -26.24 -11.53
CA GLU A 452 10.73 -25.72 -12.75
C GLU A 452 9.79 -26.78 -13.34
N ALA A 453 8.49 -26.73 -13.06
CA ALA A 453 7.57 -27.80 -13.43
C ALA A 453 6.11 -27.35 -13.61
N THR A 454 5.37 -28.08 -14.45
CA THR A 454 3.91 -28.02 -14.59
C THR A 454 3.30 -29.41 -14.53
N LEU A 455 2.17 -29.56 -13.83
CA LEU A 455 1.45 -30.82 -13.69
C LEU A 455 0.36 -30.92 -14.76
N TRP A 456 0.40 -31.95 -15.59
CA TRP A 456 -0.69 -32.33 -16.48
C TRP A 456 -1.42 -33.56 -15.92
N ILE A 457 -2.73 -33.46 -15.72
CA ILE A 457 -3.56 -34.55 -15.19
C ILE A 457 -4.38 -35.15 -16.33
N VAL A 458 -4.07 -36.39 -16.69
CA VAL A 458 -4.56 -37.05 -17.91
C VAL A 458 -5.32 -38.32 -17.56
N GLY A 459 -6.40 -38.60 -18.29
CA GLY A 459 -7.28 -39.74 -18.06
C GLY A 459 -8.61 -39.58 -18.79
N GLN A 460 -9.47 -40.59 -18.78
CA GLN A 460 -10.81 -40.50 -19.37
C GLN A 460 -11.80 -39.75 -18.45
N GLN A 461 -13.03 -39.51 -18.92
CA GLN A 461 -14.12 -38.97 -18.09
C GLN A 461 -14.50 -39.97 -16.98
N GLY A 462 -14.97 -39.49 -15.83
CA GLY A 462 -15.41 -40.34 -14.71
C GLY A 462 -14.29 -40.94 -13.83
N THR A 463 -13.02 -40.79 -14.19
CA THR A 463 -11.85 -41.37 -13.48
C THR A 463 -11.44 -40.68 -12.18
N GLY A 464 -12.19 -39.67 -11.71
CA GLY A 464 -11.89 -38.92 -10.48
C GLY A 464 -11.03 -37.64 -10.65
N LYS A 465 -10.54 -37.33 -11.88
CA LYS A 465 -9.78 -36.08 -12.16
C LYS A 465 -10.45 -34.83 -11.57
N GLY A 466 -11.75 -34.67 -11.82
CA GLY A 466 -12.54 -33.52 -11.35
C GLY A 466 -12.56 -33.40 -9.83
N THR A 467 -12.74 -34.51 -9.12
CA THR A 467 -12.72 -34.57 -7.64
C THR A 467 -11.37 -34.15 -7.09
N PHE A 468 -10.26 -34.66 -7.64
CA PHE A 468 -8.90 -34.28 -7.23
C PHE A 468 -8.64 -32.77 -7.43
N LEU A 469 -9.12 -32.21 -8.54
CA LEU A 469 -8.99 -30.79 -8.88
C LEU A 469 -9.89 -29.90 -8.01
N ASN A 470 -11.10 -30.36 -7.66
CA ASN A 470 -11.99 -29.65 -6.75
C ASN A 470 -11.35 -29.53 -5.36
N ILE A 471 -10.78 -30.62 -4.85
CA ILE A 471 -10.05 -30.60 -3.58
C ILE A 471 -8.76 -29.77 -3.67
N LEU A 472 -8.02 -29.75 -4.79
CA LEU A 472 -6.92 -28.79 -4.97
C LEU A 472 -7.41 -27.33 -4.89
N SER A 473 -8.51 -26.99 -5.57
CA SER A 473 -9.12 -25.65 -5.52
C SER A 473 -9.59 -25.28 -4.12
N ASN A 474 -10.24 -26.19 -3.40
CA ASN A 474 -10.79 -25.96 -2.06
C ASN A 474 -9.67 -25.90 -1.00
N LEU A 475 -8.60 -26.67 -1.16
CA LEU A 475 -7.44 -26.68 -0.28
C LEU A 475 -6.57 -25.41 -0.41
N VAL A 476 -6.56 -24.75 -1.58
CA VAL A 476 -5.98 -23.40 -1.70
C VAL A 476 -7.00 -22.29 -1.38
N GLY A 477 -8.28 -22.48 -1.72
CA GLY A 477 -9.36 -21.49 -1.61
C GLY A 477 -9.53 -20.62 -2.86
N GLU A 478 -10.77 -20.20 -3.14
CA GLU A 478 -11.16 -19.45 -4.36
C GLU A 478 -10.30 -18.21 -4.64
N GLU A 479 -10.01 -17.41 -3.61
CA GLU A 479 -9.20 -16.19 -3.77
C GLU A 479 -7.73 -16.50 -4.09
N ASN A 480 -7.28 -17.74 -3.92
CA ASN A 480 -5.89 -18.16 -4.09
C ASN A 480 -5.63 -19.02 -5.36
N TYR A 481 -6.64 -19.31 -6.18
CA TYR A 481 -6.44 -19.86 -7.53
C TYR A 481 -6.93 -18.93 -8.64
N GLY A 482 -6.52 -19.22 -9.87
CA GLY A 482 -7.04 -18.56 -11.09
C GLY A 482 -7.09 -19.55 -12.26
N VAL A 483 -8.00 -19.31 -13.22
CA VAL A 483 -8.17 -20.18 -14.38
C VAL A 483 -7.04 -19.92 -15.39
N PHE A 484 -6.35 -20.98 -15.80
CA PHE A 484 -5.28 -20.92 -16.81
C PHE A 484 -5.77 -21.45 -18.16
N THR A 485 -5.81 -20.60 -19.19
CA THR A 485 -6.10 -21.02 -20.57
C THR A 485 -4.88 -20.75 -21.46
N PRO A 486 -4.72 -21.43 -22.61
CA PRO A 486 -3.57 -21.21 -23.50
C PRO A 486 -3.46 -19.77 -24.01
N GLU A 487 -4.58 -19.05 -24.13
CA GLU A 487 -4.65 -17.64 -24.55
C GLU A 487 -4.03 -16.70 -23.51
N ALA A 488 -4.11 -17.05 -22.21
CA ALA A 488 -3.53 -16.29 -21.11
C ALA A 488 -2.00 -16.16 -21.23
N ILE A 489 -1.34 -17.10 -21.92
CA ILE A 489 0.10 -17.05 -22.22
C ILE A 489 0.44 -15.81 -23.08
N THR A 490 -0.53 -15.29 -23.83
CA THR A 490 -0.39 -14.09 -24.67
C THR A 490 -1.12 -12.85 -24.14
N ASP A 491 -2.16 -12.98 -23.31
CA ASP A 491 -2.80 -11.81 -22.65
C ASP A 491 -2.13 -11.47 -21.30
N THR A 492 -1.26 -10.45 -21.33
CA THR A 492 -0.64 -9.84 -20.15
C THR A 492 -1.61 -9.42 -19.04
N ASN A 493 -2.87 -9.11 -19.35
CA ASN A 493 -3.92 -8.80 -18.37
C ASN A 493 -4.55 -10.07 -17.76
N MET A 494 -4.61 -11.20 -18.48
CA MET A 494 -4.95 -12.49 -17.87
C MET A 494 -3.84 -12.97 -16.94
N LEU A 495 -2.56 -12.79 -17.32
CA LEU A 495 -1.42 -13.07 -16.44
C LEU A 495 -1.46 -12.25 -15.14
N PHE A 496 -1.94 -11.00 -15.17
CA PHE A 496 -2.11 -10.21 -13.95
C PHE A 496 -3.12 -10.85 -12.97
N GLY A 497 -4.15 -11.53 -13.47
CA GLY A 497 -5.10 -12.28 -12.64
C GLY A 497 -4.53 -13.53 -11.95
N LEU A 498 -3.30 -13.93 -12.30
CA LEU A 498 -2.57 -15.06 -11.71
C LEU A 498 -1.51 -14.62 -10.67
N VAL A 499 -1.32 -13.32 -10.46
CA VAL A 499 -0.48 -12.76 -9.39
C VAL A 499 -1.00 -13.21 -8.01
N ASP A 500 -0.07 -13.53 -7.10
CA ASP A 500 -0.31 -14.05 -5.74
C ASP A 500 -1.09 -15.39 -5.66
N LYS A 501 -1.64 -15.88 -6.78
CA LYS A 501 -2.38 -17.15 -6.82
C LYS A 501 -1.41 -18.30 -6.58
N LYS A 502 -1.66 -19.15 -5.58
CA LYS A 502 -0.89 -20.38 -5.35
C LYS A 502 -0.99 -21.35 -6.52
N LEU A 503 -2.13 -21.33 -7.23
CA LEU A 503 -2.53 -22.33 -8.20
C LEU A 503 -3.12 -21.68 -9.47
N ALA A 504 -2.58 -22.01 -10.64
CA ALA A 504 -3.10 -21.65 -11.95
C ALA A 504 -3.65 -22.93 -12.60
N ILE A 505 -4.98 -23.07 -12.62
CA ILE A 505 -5.67 -24.35 -12.83
C ILE A 505 -6.59 -24.35 -14.06
N ASN A 506 -6.73 -25.51 -14.70
CA ASN A 506 -7.82 -25.78 -15.65
C ASN A 506 -8.31 -27.22 -15.50
N GLN A 507 -9.62 -27.43 -15.60
CA GLN A 507 -10.26 -28.73 -15.35
C GLN A 507 -10.50 -29.57 -16.62
N ASP A 508 -10.59 -28.94 -17.79
CA ASP A 508 -10.60 -29.63 -19.10
C ASP A 508 -10.02 -28.70 -20.17
N VAL A 509 -8.69 -28.54 -20.14
CA VAL A 509 -8.01 -27.66 -21.09
C VAL A 509 -7.91 -28.31 -22.47
N THR A 510 -8.18 -27.52 -23.49
CA THR A 510 -8.05 -27.90 -24.91
C THR A 510 -7.37 -26.76 -25.68
N GLY A 511 -7.01 -27.01 -26.94
CA GLY A 511 -6.36 -26.01 -27.80
C GLY A 511 -4.84 -26.14 -27.87
N PHE A 512 -4.17 -25.00 -28.06
CA PHE A 512 -2.78 -24.94 -28.52
C PHE A 512 -1.92 -23.92 -27.75
N ILE A 513 -0.73 -24.34 -27.30
CA ILE A 513 0.23 -23.48 -26.60
C ILE A 513 0.96 -22.61 -27.63
N SER A 514 0.45 -21.39 -27.83
CA SER A 514 0.91 -20.43 -28.85
C SER A 514 2.32 -19.88 -28.61
N ASN A 515 2.79 -19.84 -27.37
CA ASN A 515 4.12 -19.35 -27.02
C ASN A 515 4.75 -20.18 -25.89
N ILE A 516 5.39 -21.29 -26.27
CA ILE A 516 6.08 -22.20 -25.35
C ILE A 516 7.22 -21.52 -24.57
N GLY A 517 7.81 -20.43 -25.09
CA GLY A 517 8.82 -19.64 -24.39
C GLY A 517 8.26 -18.89 -23.17
N VAL A 518 7.07 -18.28 -23.30
CA VAL A 518 6.39 -17.63 -22.16
C VAL A 518 5.83 -18.66 -21.20
N TYR A 519 5.27 -19.78 -21.69
CA TYR A 519 4.81 -20.87 -20.82
C TYR A 519 5.96 -21.45 -19.97
N ASN A 520 7.13 -21.66 -20.57
CA ASN A 520 8.34 -22.07 -19.86
C ASN A 520 8.77 -21.07 -18.77
N ARG A 521 8.64 -19.76 -19.02
CA ARG A 521 8.92 -18.71 -18.01
C ARG A 521 7.94 -18.77 -16.84
N ILE A 522 6.66 -19.04 -17.10
CA ILE A 522 5.65 -19.24 -16.04
C ILE A 522 6.01 -20.48 -15.21
N CYS A 523 6.33 -21.60 -15.85
CA CYS A 523 6.69 -22.86 -15.18
C CYS A 523 8.00 -22.79 -14.37
N SER A 524 8.91 -21.85 -14.66
CA SER A 524 10.13 -21.59 -13.87
C SER A 524 10.02 -20.41 -12.90
N ASN A 525 8.86 -19.73 -12.84
CA ASN A 525 8.66 -18.46 -12.14
C ASN A 525 9.69 -17.37 -12.54
N GLU A 526 10.04 -17.34 -13.81
CA GLU A 526 10.74 -16.20 -14.39
C GLU A 526 9.82 -14.98 -14.50
N LEU A 527 10.41 -13.79 -14.66
CA LEU A 527 9.63 -12.58 -14.87
C LEU A 527 8.78 -12.72 -16.14
N VAL A 528 7.53 -12.29 -16.08
CA VAL A 528 6.62 -12.14 -17.22
C VAL A 528 6.03 -10.73 -17.20
N ASN A 529 5.71 -10.18 -18.38
CA ASN A 529 5.07 -8.88 -18.46
C ASN A 529 3.58 -9.04 -18.12
N VAL A 530 3.12 -8.30 -17.12
CA VAL A 530 1.71 -8.23 -16.71
C VAL A 530 1.16 -6.85 -16.99
N TRP A 531 -0.15 -6.76 -17.24
CA TRP A 531 -0.86 -5.49 -17.37
C TRP A 531 -1.98 -5.38 -16.35
N ASN A 532 -1.73 -4.58 -15.32
CA ASN A 532 -2.75 -4.13 -14.39
C ASN A 532 -3.55 -3.00 -15.06
N LYS A 533 -4.84 -3.22 -15.38
CA LYS A 533 -5.68 -2.22 -16.06
C LYS A 533 -5.82 -0.96 -15.20
N TYR A 534 -5.83 0.20 -15.85
CA TYR A 534 -5.76 1.54 -15.23
C TYR A 534 -4.45 1.87 -14.51
N HIS A 535 -3.52 0.92 -14.42
CA HIS A 535 -2.15 1.09 -13.97
C HIS A 535 -1.16 0.76 -15.12
N ASN A 536 0.13 0.70 -14.80
CA ASN A 536 1.19 0.46 -15.79
C ASN A 536 1.33 -1.03 -16.16
N GLN A 537 1.99 -1.28 -17.29
CA GLN A 537 2.60 -2.60 -17.55
C GLN A 537 3.93 -2.70 -16.82
N PHE A 538 4.20 -3.86 -16.22
CA PHE A 538 5.47 -4.14 -15.53
C PHE A 538 5.84 -5.62 -15.63
N ALA A 539 7.09 -5.95 -15.35
CA ALA A 539 7.56 -7.33 -15.31
C ALA A 539 7.54 -7.84 -13.87
N THR A 540 6.89 -8.98 -13.62
CA THR A 540 6.87 -9.60 -12.28
C THR A 540 6.83 -11.13 -12.34
N ARG A 541 6.98 -11.79 -11.20
CA ARG A 541 6.75 -13.22 -11.01
C ARG A 541 5.31 -13.44 -10.58
N LEU A 542 4.67 -14.49 -11.12
CA LEU A 542 3.31 -14.84 -10.74
C LEU A 542 3.26 -15.58 -9.39
N ASN A 543 4.36 -16.25 -9.02
CA ASN A 543 4.48 -17.09 -7.82
C ASN A 543 3.47 -18.25 -7.78
N THR A 544 2.95 -18.62 -8.96
CA THR A 544 1.86 -19.59 -9.16
C THR A 544 2.35 -20.93 -9.72
N VAL A 545 1.71 -22.03 -9.32
CA VAL A 545 2.00 -23.38 -9.85
C VAL A 545 0.91 -23.78 -10.85
N THR A 546 1.30 -24.20 -12.06
CA THR A 546 0.38 -24.56 -13.14
C THR A 546 -0.04 -26.04 -13.08
N VAL A 547 -1.36 -26.28 -12.99
CA VAL A 547 -1.98 -27.63 -12.99
C VAL A 547 -3.08 -27.69 -14.05
N LEU A 548 -2.87 -28.46 -15.11
CA LEU A 548 -3.78 -28.55 -16.24
C LEU A 548 -4.35 -29.96 -16.36
N ALA A 549 -5.65 -30.13 -16.21
CA ALA A 549 -6.31 -31.40 -16.49
C ALA A 549 -6.92 -31.40 -17.89
N MET A 550 -6.87 -32.57 -18.54
CA MET A 550 -7.26 -32.71 -19.93
C MET A 550 -7.68 -34.14 -20.27
N ASN A 551 -8.65 -34.28 -21.17
CA ASN A 551 -9.04 -35.59 -21.73
C ASN A 551 -8.19 -35.99 -22.96
N LYS A 552 -7.51 -35.03 -23.60
CA LYS A 552 -6.50 -35.23 -24.66
C LYS A 552 -5.34 -34.24 -24.44
N PRO A 553 -4.08 -34.60 -24.71
CA PRO A 553 -2.94 -33.68 -24.59
C PRO A 553 -3.12 -32.36 -25.35
N LEU A 554 -2.56 -31.28 -24.80
CA LEU A 554 -2.45 -30.00 -25.51
C LEU A 554 -1.39 -30.08 -26.60
N SER A 555 -1.71 -29.54 -27.77
CA SER A 555 -0.74 -29.38 -28.86
C SER A 555 0.13 -28.14 -28.67
N PHE A 556 1.38 -28.24 -29.12
CA PHE A 556 2.37 -27.17 -29.08
C PHE A 556 3.33 -27.32 -30.25
N SER A 557 3.91 -26.23 -30.74
CA SER A 557 4.94 -26.30 -31.79
C SER A 557 5.94 -25.15 -31.69
N GLY A 558 7.06 -25.29 -32.41
CA GLY A 558 8.10 -24.27 -32.52
C GLY A 558 9.34 -24.52 -31.63
N ASN A 559 10.38 -23.73 -31.89
CA ASN A 559 11.68 -23.84 -31.22
C ASN A 559 11.54 -23.50 -29.72
N GLY A 560 11.72 -24.50 -28.86
CA GLY A 560 11.59 -24.37 -27.40
C GLY A 560 10.81 -25.50 -26.70
N SER A 561 10.27 -26.46 -27.45
CA SER A 561 9.59 -27.66 -26.92
C SER A 561 10.44 -28.48 -25.94
N GLU A 562 11.75 -28.61 -26.18
CA GLU A 562 12.71 -29.23 -25.23
C GLU A 562 12.68 -28.57 -23.84
N GLY A 563 12.41 -27.26 -23.79
CA GLY A 563 12.23 -26.52 -22.55
C GLY A 563 10.99 -26.96 -21.76
N LEU A 564 9.94 -27.41 -22.45
CA LEU A 564 8.76 -28.01 -21.83
C LEU A 564 9.01 -29.48 -21.50
N LYS A 565 9.71 -30.25 -22.35
CA LYS A 565 10.06 -31.68 -22.13
C LYS A 565 10.55 -31.95 -20.71
N ARG A 566 11.50 -31.13 -20.22
CA ARG A 566 12.10 -31.27 -18.88
C ARG A 566 11.23 -30.78 -17.71
N ARG A 567 10.16 -30.01 -18.00
CA ARG A 567 9.26 -29.36 -17.04
C ARG A 567 7.84 -29.96 -17.04
N LEU A 568 7.52 -30.80 -18.00
CA LEU A 568 6.26 -31.54 -18.06
C LEU A 568 6.29 -32.68 -17.04
N HIS A 569 5.26 -32.76 -16.22
CA HIS A 569 5.04 -33.84 -15.26
C HIS A 569 3.62 -34.36 -15.46
N VAL A 570 3.46 -35.64 -15.80
CA VAL A 570 2.13 -36.25 -15.97
C VAL A 570 1.72 -36.98 -14.70
N LEU A 571 0.42 -36.92 -14.36
CA LEU A 571 -0.25 -37.82 -13.43
C LEU A 571 -1.45 -38.47 -14.14
N THR A 572 -1.45 -39.79 -14.21
CA THR A 572 -2.44 -40.60 -14.93
C THR A 572 -3.55 -41.12 -14.01
N PHE A 573 -4.79 -40.74 -14.32
CA PHE A 573 -6.03 -41.26 -13.71
C PHE A 573 -6.71 -42.23 -14.69
N ASP A 574 -6.39 -43.51 -14.54
CA ASP A 574 -6.78 -44.59 -15.44
C ASP A 574 -8.03 -45.37 -15.00
N ARG A 575 -8.45 -45.25 -13.72
CA ARG A 575 -9.49 -46.10 -13.13
C ARG A 575 -10.76 -45.31 -12.76
N PRO A 576 -11.94 -45.64 -13.32
CA PRO A 576 -13.21 -45.18 -12.77
C PRO A 576 -13.52 -45.90 -11.44
N PRO A 577 -14.28 -45.28 -10.53
CA PRO A 577 -14.72 -45.95 -9.30
C PRO A 577 -15.73 -47.05 -9.61
N GLU A 578 -15.59 -48.22 -8.97
CA GLU A 578 -16.52 -49.35 -9.12
C GLU A 578 -17.94 -49.01 -8.63
N ASN A 579 -18.02 -48.25 -7.55
CA ASN A 579 -19.26 -47.74 -6.96
C ASN A 579 -19.11 -46.22 -6.73
N PRO A 580 -19.71 -45.36 -7.57
CA PRO A 580 -19.64 -43.91 -7.39
C PRO A 580 -20.31 -43.45 -6.09
N ASP A 581 -19.52 -42.84 -5.19
CA ASP A 581 -20.03 -42.13 -4.02
C ASP A 581 -20.43 -40.70 -4.41
N TYR A 582 -21.74 -40.42 -4.42
CA TYR A 582 -22.28 -39.13 -4.83
C TYR A 582 -22.06 -38.02 -3.80
N ASP A 583 -21.89 -38.36 -2.52
CA ASP A 583 -21.66 -37.38 -1.44
C ASP A 583 -20.15 -37.14 -1.20
N LEU A 584 -19.28 -37.72 -2.04
CA LEU A 584 -17.84 -37.71 -1.88
C LEU A 584 -17.25 -36.29 -1.79
N SER A 585 -17.79 -35.31 -2.53
CA SER A 585 -17.25 -33.94 -2.46
C SER A 585 -17.45 -33.32 -1.07
N GLU A 586 -18.63 -33.46 -0.47
CA GLU A 586 -18.94 -32.94 0.87
C GLU A 586 -18.07 -33.61 1.95
N LYS A 587 -17.90 -34.94 1.85
CA LYS A 587 -16.99 -35.72 2.72
C LYS A 587 -15.56 -35.19 2.63
N LEU A 588 -15.02 -35.03 1.44
CA LEU A 588 -13.66 -34.54 1.22
C LEU A 588 -13.47 -33.06 1.58
N GLU A 589 -14.50 -32.23 1.42
CA GLU A 589 -14.52 -30.82 1.83
C GLU A 589 -14.54 -30.67 3.36
N SER A 590 -15.17 -31.61 4.08
CA SER A 590 -15.08 -31.68 5.55
C SER A 590 -13.68 -32.07 6.04
N GLU A 591 -12.91 -32.81 5.24
CA GLU A 591 -11.57 -33.31 5.60
C GLU A 591 -10.42 -32.32 5.31
N LEU A 592 -10.67 -31.11 4.78
CA LEU A 592 -9.62 -30.21 4.26
C LEU A 592 -8.44 -29.94 5.22
N SER A 593 -8.68 -29.76 6.53
CA SER A 593 -7.58 -29.59 7.50
C SER A 593 -6.77 -30.88 7.73
N GLY A 594 -7.38 -32.05 7.56
CA GLY A 594 -6.71 -33.34 7.61
C GLY A 594 -5.92 -33.62 6.33
N ILE A 595 -6.51 -33.30 5.17
CA ILE A 595 -5.82 -33.35 3.88
C ILE A 595 -4.60 -32.43 3.91
N PHE A 596 -4.74 -31.22 4.44
CA PHE A 596 -3.62 -30.32 4.70
C PHE A 596 -2.57 -30.96 5.60
N SER A 597 -2.96 -31.54 6.74
CA SER A 597 -2.01 -32.13 7.71
C SER A 597 -1.26 -33.32 7.11
N TRP A 598 -1.94 -34.19 6.37
CA TRP A 598 -1.33 -35.27 5.60
C TRP A 598 -0.33 -34.75 4.56
N VAL A 599 -0.70 -33.72 3.78
CA VAL A 599 0.21 -33.09 2.81
C VAL A 599 1.40 -32.42 3.50
N TRP A 600 1.18 -31.70 4.61
CA TRP A 600 2.20 -30.90 5.28
C TRP A 600 3.24 -31.76 6.02
N GLY A 601 2.83 -32.94 6.51
CA GLY A 601 3.70 -33.95 7.10
C GLY A 601 4.71 -34.58 6.12
N LEU A 602 4.65 -34.24 4.82
CA LEU A 602 5.73 -34.50 3.87
C LEU A 602 6.77 -33.36 3.94
N SER A 603 8.05 -33.67 4.17
CA SER A 603 9.09 -32.64 4.23
C SER A 603 9.37 -32.01 2.85
N LEU A 604 9.94 -30.80 2.83
CA LEU A 604 10.35 -30.16 1.57
C LEU A 604 11.47 -30.92 0.84
N THR A 605 12.28 -31.69 1.56
CA THR A 605 13.30 -32.57 0.97
C THR A 605 12.67 -33.76 0.28
N ASP A 606 11.75 -34.45 0.96
CA ASP A 606 11.03 -35.60 0.39
C ASP A 606 10.11 -35.18 -0.76
N THR A 607 9.53 -33.98 -0.67
CA THR A 607 8.77 -33.35 -1.77
C THR A 607 9.63 -33.17 -3.01
N LYS A 608 10.83 -32.59 -2.87
CA LYS A 608 11.81 -32.46 -3.96
C LYS A 608 12.23 -33.81 -4.53
N GLN A 609 12.41 -34.84 -3.69
CA GLN A 609 12.77 -36.19 -4.14
C GLN A 609 11.63 -36.86 -4.92
N LYS A 610 10.41 -36.90 -4.35
CA LYS A 610 9.24 -37.54 -4.97
C LYS A 610 8.87 -36.88 -6.30
N LEU A 611 8.99 -35.55 -6.40
CA LEU A 611 8.75 -34.85 -7.66
C LEU A 611 9.75 -35.20 -8.77
N LYS A 612 10.96 -35.70 -8.47
CA LYS A 612 11.91 -36.15 -9.51
C LYS A 612 11.43 -37.37 -10.28
N TRP A 613 10.72 -38.30 -9.60
CA TRP A 613 10.36 -39.62 -10.13
C TRP A 613 9.77 -39.54 -11.55
N ARG A 614 8.63 -38.84 -11.66
CA ARG A 614 7.78 -38.73 -12.85
C ARG A 614 7.25 -40.08 -13.37
N ASP A 615 6.02 -40.05 -13.87
CA ASP A 615 5.57 -41.07 -14.83
C ASP A 615 6.29 -40.78 -16.16
N THR A 616 7.57 -41.20 -16.25
CA THR A 616 8.44 -40.93 -17.40
C THR A 616 7.87 -41.52 -18.67
N ARG A 617 7.24 -42.70 -18.58
CA ARG A 617 6.53 -43.33 -19.70
C ARG A 617 5.40 -42.45 -20.22
N ALA A 618 4.40 -42.13 -19.40
CA ALA A 618 3.27 -41.32 -19.86
C ALA A 618 3.71 -39.91 -20.31
N THR A 619 4.71 -39.33 -19.63
CA THR A 619 5.33 -38.05 -20.03
C THR A 619 6.00 -38.13 -21.41
N SER A 620 6.66 -39.25 -21.72
CA SER A 620 7.29 -39.50 -23.03
C SER A 620 6.24 -39.69 -24.11
N GLU A 621 5.29 -40.61 -23.92
CA GLU A 621 4.22 -40.91 -24.87
C GLU A 621 3.41 -39.64 -25.21
N ILE A 622 3.08 -38.82 -24.21
CA ILE A 622 2.38 -37.53 -24.40
C ILE A 622 3.24 -36.52 -25.15
N TYR A 623 4.51 -36.33 -24.78
CA TYR A 623 5.39 -35.35 -25.44
C TYR A 623 5.70 -35.74 -26.90
N GLU A 624 6.04 -37.01 -27.14
CA GLU A 624 6.32 -37.56 -28.46
C GLU A 624 5.09 -37.48 -29.39
N SER A 625 3.88 -37.65 -28.87
CA SER A 625 2.63 -37.54 -29.65
C SER A 625 2.36 -36.15 -30.24
N GLN A 626 3.12 -35.13 -29.83
CA GLN A 626 3.03 -33.76 -30.38
C GLN A 626 4.20 -33.40 -31.32
N LEU A 627 5.13 -34.33 -31.58
CA LEU A 627 6.27 -34.13 -32.47
C LEU A 627 5.92 -34.60 -33.89
N THR A 628 5.43 -33.69 -34.72
CA THR A 628 5.03 -33.94 -36.12
C THR A 628 6.10 -34.68 -36.93
N GLU A 629 7.38 -34.29 -36.79
CA GLU A 629 8.50 -34.94 -37.47
C GLU A 629 8.74 -36.39 -36.99
N LEU A 630 8.49 -36.69 -35.70
CA LEU A 630 8.64 -38.05 -35.17
C LEU A 630 7.49 -38.96 -35.59
N LEU A 631 6.26 -38.45 -35.63
CA LEU A 631 5.09 -39.17 -36.15
C LEU A 631 5.28 -39.54 -37.63
N PHE A 632 5.72 -38.57 -38.44
CA PHE A 632 6.11 -38.80 -39.83
C PHE A 632 7.13 -39.95 -39.98
N LEU A 633 8.20 -39.93 -39.17
CA LEU A 633 9.24 -40.96 -39.22
C LEU A 633 8.70 -42.34 -38.81
N ARG A 634 7.89 -42.42 -37.75
CA ARG A 634 7.24 -43.68 -37.29
C ARG A 634 6.34 -44.30 -38.36
N GLU A 635 5.52 -43.49 -39.02
CA GLU A 635 4.58 -43.97 -40.04
C GLU A 635 5.23 -44.27 -41.40
N THR A 636 6.26 -43.50 -41.79
CA THR A 636 6.87 -43.61 -43.13
C THR A 636 8.07 -44.55 -43.16
N PHE A 637 8.79 -44.71 -42.04
CA PHE A 637 10.00 -45.55 -41.93
C PHE A 637 9.95 -46.51 -40.73
N PRO A 638 8.90 -47.34 -40.55
CA PRO A 638 8.81 -48.25 -39.41
C PRO A 638 10.00 -49.23 -39.33
N ASP A 639 10.42 -49.77 -40.47
CA ASP A 639 11.62 -50.62 -40.61
C ASP A 639 12.93 -49.82 -40.82
N GLY A 640 12.84 -48.49 -40.86
CA GLY A 640 13.95 -47.56 -41.08
C GLY A 640 14.28 -47.32 -42.55
N CYS A 641 15.34 -46.54 -42.80
CA CYS A 641 15.87 -46.28 -44.13
C CYS A 641 17.39 -46.05 -44.08
N GLY A 642 18.16 -46.95 -44.70
CA GLY A 642 19.62 -46.86 -44.70
C GLY A 642 20.21 -45.70 -45.51
N HIS A 643 19.45 -45.12 -46.45
CA HIS A 643 19.91 -44.00 -47.29
C HIS A 643 18.73 -43.30 -47.99
N ILE A 644 18.42 -42.06 -47.58
CA ILE A 644 17.45 -41.19 -48.28
C ILE A 644 18.04 -39.79 -48.49
N THR A 645 17.82 -39.16 -49.66
CA THR A 645 18.32 -37.79 -49.88
C THR A 645 17.51 -36.78 -49.06
N PRO A 646 18.08 -35.64 -48.64
CA PRO A 646 17.33 -34.59 -47.95
C PRO A 646 16.10 -34.11 -48.73
N SER A 647 16.22 -34.03 -50.07
CA SER A 647 15.12 -33.56 -50.94
C SER A 647 13.93 -34.51 -50.88
N ASP A 648 14.18 -35.81 -51.04
CA ASP A 648 13.13 -36.83 -51.03
C ASP A 648 12.49 -36.96 -49.64
N LEU A 649 13.32 -36.93 -48.58
CA LEU A 649 12.86 -36.98 -47.19
C LEU A 649 11.97 -35.78 -46.85
N TYR A 650 12.33 -34.57 -47.27
CA TYR A 650 11.50 -33.38 -47.06
C TYR A 650 10.25 -33.37 -47.94
N GLN A 651 10.32 -33.89 -49.17
CA GLN A 651 9.14 -34.02 -50.04
C GLN A 651 8.13 -35.00 -49.42
N GLN A 652 8.58 -36.17 -48.96
CA GLN A 652 7.74 -37.14 -48.26
C GLN A 652 7.15 -36.55 -46.98
N PHE A 653 7.92 -35.80 -46.19
CA PHE A 653 7.41 -35.10 -45.01
C PHE A 653 6.32 -34.07 -45.36
N ALA A 654 6.53 -33.25 -46.40
CA ALA A 654 5.56 -32.25 -46.83
C ALA A 654 4.26 -32.88 -47.36
N GLU A 655 4.36 -34.01 -48.06
CA GLU A 655 3.23 -34.77 -48.57
C GLU A 655 2.48 -35.51 -47.44
N TRP A 656 3.18 -36.18 -46.53
CA TRP A 656 2.61 -36.80 -45.33
C TRP A 656 1.89 -35.78 -44.45
N CYS A 657 2.50 -34.62 -44.21
CA CYS A 657 1.87 -33.52 -43.46
C CYS A 657 0.56 -33.08 -44.11
N LYS A 658 0.59 -32.83 -45.42
CA LYS A 658 -0.59 -32.43 -46.21
C LYS A 658 -1.70 -33.50 -46.15
N ASN A 659 -1.34 -34.78 -46.23
CA ASN A 659 -2.30 -35.88 -46.22
C ASN A 659 -2.94 -36.10 -44.83
N ASN A 660 -2.19 -35.85 -43.75
CA ASN A 660 -2.65 -35.97 -42.36
C ASN A 660 -3.14 -34.65 -41.73
N GLY A 661 -3.18 -33.54 -42.48
CA GLY A 661 -3.69 -32.25 -42.03
C GLY A 661 -2.72 -31.42 -41.16
N TYR A 662 -1.45 -31.81 -41.07
CA TYR A 662 -0.41 -31.05 -40.35
C TYR A 662 0.15 -29.89 -41.19
N GLY A 663 0.56 -28.81 -40.51
CA GLY A 663 1.24 -27.68 -41.14
C GLY A 663 2.70 -28.00 -41.47
N VAL A 664 3.08 -27.89 -42.75
CA VAL A 664 4.44 -28.15 -43.24
C VAL A 664 5.41 -27.08 -42.71
N SER A 665 6.39 -27.48 -41.88
CA SER A 665 7.52 -26.63 -41.52
C SER A 665 8.49 -26.47 -42.70
N ASN A 666 9.19 -25.34 -42.82
CA ASN A 666 10.22 -25.20 -43.86
C ASN A 666 11.37 -26.21 -43.70
N SER A 667 12.05 -26.54 -44.80
CA SER A 667 13.08 -27.59 -44.83
C SER A 667 14.25 -27.35 -43.87
N GLN A 668 14.67 -26.11 -43.66
CA GLN A 668 15.73 -25.79 -42.70
C GLN A 668 15.30 -26.10 -41.26
N ASN A 669 14.07 -25.77 -40.87
CA ASN A 669 13.52 -26.15 -39.57
C ASN A 669 13.35 -27.67 -39.43
N PHE A 670 12.79 -28.33 -40.45
CA PHE A 670 12.64 -29.79 -40.49
C PHE A 670 13.97 -30.52 -40.26
N TYR A 671 15.04 -30.17 -41.00
CA TYR A 671 16.37 -30.76 -40.78
C TYR A 671 16.98 -30.41 -39.41
N LEU A 672 16.56 -29.33 -38.77
CA LEU A 672 16.96 -28.99 -37.39
C LEU A 672 16.15 -29.75 -36.33
N SER A 673 14.91 -30.16 -36.63
CA SER A 673 14.12 -31.08 -35.81
C SER A 673 14.66 -32.51 -35.90
N LEU A 674 14.94 -33.02 -37.12
CA LEU A 674 15.45 -34.38 -37.32
C LEU A 674 16.72 -34.67 -36.52
N LYS A 675 17.65 -33.70 -36.42
CA LYS A 675 18.90 -33.81 -35.63
C LYS A 675 18.72 -33.98 -34.12
N LYS A 676 17.48 -33.93 -33.62
CA LYS A 676 17.13 -34.10 -32.20
C LYS A 676 16.46 -35.44 -31.93
N ILE A 677 16.14 -36.19 -32.98
CA ILE A 677 15.61 -37.55 -32.90
C ILE A 677 16.85 -38.46 -32.91
N ASP A 678 17.00 -39.28 -31.87
CA ASP A 678 18.19 -40.10 -31.71
C ASP A 678 18.30 -41.15 -32.82
N GLY A 679 19.52 -41.55 -33.16
CA GLY A 679 19.81 -42.45 -34.28
C GLY A 679 19.54 -41.88 -35.69
N VAL A 680 18.87 -40.73 -35.86
CA VAL A 680 18.67 -40.09 -37.18
C VAL A 680 19.92 -39.30 -37.58
N VAL A 681 20.77 -39.91 -38.40
CA VAL A 681 22.10 -39.38 -38.77
C VAL A 681 22.09 -38.79 -40.17
N GLY A 682 22.53 -37.55 -40.33
CA GLY A 682 22.79 -36.95 -41.64
C GLY A 682 24.28 -37.06 -42.03
N ASP A 683 24.57 -37.70 -43.16
CA ASP A 683 25.93 -37.97 -43.65
C ASP A 683 26.09 -37.59 -45.14
N ARG A 684 27.26 -37.85 -45.73
CA ARG A 684 27.62 -37.45 -47.10
C ARG A 684 28.56 -38.44 -47.79
N THR A 685 28.30 -38.71 -49.06
CA THR A 685 29.29 -39.32 -49.96
C THR A 685 30.22 -38.23 -50.52
N ARG A 686 31.04 -38.55 -51.52
CA ARG A 686 31.76 -37.51 -52.30
C ARG A 686 30.83 -36.64 -53.14
N ASN A 687 29.64 -37.16 -53.49
CA ASN A 687 28.79 -36.59 -54.53
C ASN A 687 27.43 -36.11 -53.99
N GLU A 688 26.92 -36.69 -52.89
CA GLU A 688 25.61 -36.36 -52.32
C GLU A 688 25.62 -36.25 -50.79
N ARG A 689 24.51 -35.77 -50.24
CA ARG A 689 24.18 -35.86 -48.81
C ARG A 689 22.97 -36.76 -48.66
N PHE A 690 22.91 -37.50 -47.57
CA PHE A 690 21.81 -38.41 -47.26
C PHE A 690 21.52 -38.43 -45.75
N TYR A 691 20.38 -38.97 -45.37
CA TYR A 691 20.07 -39.36 -44.01
C TYR A 691 19.98 -40.88 -43.89
N ILE A 692 20.42 -41.37 -42.73
CA ILE A 692 20.15 -42.71 -42.21
C ILE A 692 19.06 -42.55 -41.15
N ILE A 693 18.00 -43.33 -41.28
CA ILE A 693 16.86 -43.37 -40.37
C ILE A 693 16.83 -44.77 -39.74
N PRO A 694 16.87 -44.92 -38.41
CA PRO A 694 16.79 -46.22 -37.75
C PRO A 694 15.38 -46.82 -37.89
N PRO A 695 15.14 -48.10 -37.56
CA PRO A 695 13.79 -48.64 -37.43
C PRO A 695 12.97 -47.82 -36.43
N MET A 696 11.92 -47.15 -36.93
CA MET A 696 11.13 -46.21 -36.13
C MET A 696 9.94 -46.84 -35.40
N GLY A 697 9.53 -48.05 -35.78
CA GLY A 697 8.29 -48.68 -35.27
C GLY A 697 8.23 -48.76 -33.74
N ASP A 698 9.30 -49.29 -33.12
CA ASP A 698 9.46 -49.40 -31.67
C ASP A 698 10.40 -48.33 -31.08
N TYR A 699 10.68 -47.24 -31.83
CA TYR A 699 11.57 -46.17 -31.36
C TYR A 699 11.02 -45.53 -30.09
N HIS A 700 11.88 -45.29 -29.09
CA HIS A 700 11.58 -44.49 -27.91
C HIS A 700 12.75 -43.55 -27.61
N ASP A 701 12.46 -42.31 -27.22
CA ASP A 701 13.48 -41.30 -26.93
C ASP A 701 14.21 -41.59 -25.60
N GLU A 702 15.38 -42.23 -25.69
CA GLU A 702 16.22 -42.60 -24.53
C GLU A 702 16.66 -41.39 -23.69
N SER A 703 16.60 -40.17 -24.22
CA SER A 703 16.93 -38.96 -23.46
C SER A 703 15.97 -38.74 -22.27
N PHE A 704 14.78 -39.36 -22.25
CA PHE A 704 13.93 -39.39 -21.06
C PHE A 704 14.49 -40.24 -19.92
N LYS A 705 15.26 -41.29 -20.20
CA LYS A 705 15.96 -42.11 -19.17
C LYS A 705 17.05 -41.29 -18.48
N ASN A 706 17.74 -40.43 -19.23
CA ASN A 706 18.84 -39.60 -18.75
C ASN A 706 18.39 -38.26 -18.12
N ALA A 707 17.08 -37.97 -18.11
CA ALA A 707 16.51 -36.69 -17.67
C ALA A 707 16.37 -36.52 -16.13
N GLU A 708 16.95 -37.41 -15.32
CA GLU A 708 16.95 -37.32 -13.85
C GLU A 708 17.74 -36.10 -13.31
N THR A 709 18.65 -35.55 -14.13
CA THR A 709 19.56 -34.46 -13.78
C THR A 709 18.89 -33.08 -13.80
N PHE A 710 18.06 -32.80 -12.80
CA PHE A 710 17.71 -31.42 -12.44
C PHE A 710 18.99 -30.63 -12.11
N THR A 711 19.31 -29.60 -12.90
CA THR A 711 20.25 -28.55 -12.50
C THR A 711 19.62 -27.71 -11.39
N ILE A 712 19.84 -28.12 -10.14
CA ILE A 712 19.56 -27.29 -8.97
C ILE A 712 20.50 -26.07 -9.05
N THR A 713 19.95 -24.86 -9.17
CA THR A 713 20.74 -23.62 -9.14
C THR A 713 21.13 -23.27 -7.71
N GLY A 714 21.93 -24.13 -7.09
CA GLY A 714 22.46 -23.95 -5.73
C GLY A 714 23.62 -22.95 -5.73
N ARG A 715 23.35 -21.73 -5.26
CA ARG A 715 24.34 -20.95 -4.52
C ARG A 715 23.97 -21.04 -3.04
N ASP A 716 24.31 -22.17 -2.43
CA ASP A 716 24.33 -22.26 -0.98
C ASP A 716 25.56 -21.47 -0.51
N GLY A 717 25.34 -20.42 0.28
CA GLY A 717 26.39 -19.59 0.83
C GLY A 717 27.02 -20.27 2.05
N CYS A 718 28.04 -21.09 1.83
CA CYS A 718 28.91 -21.59 2.89
C CYS A 718 30.16 -20.72 3.01
N ASP A 719 30.28 -20.00 4.13
CA ASP A 719 31.55 -19.39 4.54
C ASP A 719 32.51 -20.49 5.00
N GLY A 720 33.59 -20.74 4.24
CA GLY A 720 34.63 -21.69 4.66
C GLY A 720 35.55 -22.23 3.55
N CYS A 721 36.79 -21.73 3.57
CA CYS A 721 38.05 -22.36 3.13
C CYS A 721 38.22 -23.06 1.75
N ASP A 722 39.35 -22.71 1.12
CA ASP A 722 40.25 -23.52 0.28
C ASP A 722 39.82 -23.99 -1.13
N THR A 723 40.49 -23.40 -2.14
CA THR A 723 40.42 -23.78 -3.55
C THR A 723 41.68 -24.55 -4.02
N PRO A 724 41.54 -25.77 -4.58
CA PRO A 724 42.64 -26.47 -5.23
C PRO A 724 42.89 -25.94 -6.67
N PRO A 725 44.15 -25.87 -7.15
CA PRO A 725 44.47 -25.40 -8.50
C PRO A 725 44.56 -26.52 -9.54
N VAL A 726 43.97 -26.31 -10.73
CA VAL A 726 44.12 -27.16 -11.93
C VAL A 726 44.22 -26.24 -13.15
N THR A 727 45.41 -25.78 -13.54
CA THR A 727 46.20 -26.34 -14.67
C THR A 727 45.36 -26.70 -15.90
N GLY A 728 45.32 -25.82 -16.90
CA GLY A 728 44.53 -26.02 -18.12
C GLY A 728 45.36 -26.43 -19.35
N SER A 729 44.66 -26.89 -20.40
CA SER A 729 45.18 -26.99 -21.77
C SER A 729 44.01 -26.97 -22.76
N ASN A 730 43.94 -25.97 -23.64
CA ASN A 730 42.92 -25.85 -24.69
C ASN A 730 43.59 -25.77 -26.08
N PRO A 731 43.42 -26.78 -26.97
CA PRO A 731 44.17 -26.84 -28.23
C PRO A 731 43.30 -26.70 -29.50
N TYR A 732 43.73 -25.78 -30.39
CA TYR A 732 43.35 -25.59 -31.82
C TYR A 732 41.86 -25.25 -32.15
N THR A 733 41.43 -24.11 -32.71
CA THR A 733 41.89 -23.11 -33.71
C THR A 733 41.51 -23.37 -35.18
N ALA A 734 40.78 -22.42 -35.80
CA ALA A 734 40.94 -21.83 -37.15
C ALA A 734 39.65 -21.08 -37.56
N GLY A 735 39.64 -19.87 -38.14
CA GLY A 735 40.70 -18.87 -38.29
C GLY A 735 40.26 -17.64 -39.12
N GLY A 736 40.86 -16.45 -38.83
CA GLY A 736 41.17 -15.34 -39.77
C GLY A 736 40.02 -14.48 -40.34
N VAL A 737 40.17 -13.21 -40.76
CA VAL A 737 41.32 -12.29 -41.05
C VAL A 737 40.71 -10.90 -41.43
N THR A 738 41.21 -9.66 -41.23
CA THR A 738 42.22 -8.95 -40.39
C THR A 738 41.96 -7.41 -40.47
N GLY A 739 42.33 -6.60 -39.45
CA GLY A 739 42.41 -5.11 -39.52
C GLY A 739 42.15 -4.43 -38.16
N VAL A 740 43.12 -4.21 -37.24
CA VAL A 740 44.33 -3.34 -37.29
C VAL A 740 43.94 -1.88 -37.61
N THR A 741 44.09 -0.82 -36.79
CA THR A 741 45.14 -0.34 -35.82
C THR A 741 44.49 0.29 -34.55
N GLY A 742 45.16 0.73 -33.46
CA GLY A 742 46.57 0.78 -32.99
C GLY A 742 46.61 0.92 -31.44
N LEU A 743 47.72 0.65 -30.72
CA LEU A 743 48.71 1.62 -30.19
C LEU A 743 48.10 2.77 -29.31
N THR A 744 48.55 3.07 -28.07
CA THR A 744 49.92 3.02 -27.49
C THR A 744 49.94 3.03 -25.92
N GLN A 745 50.97 2.41 -25.30
CA GLN A 745 51.82 2.86 -24.14
C GLN A 745 51.24 3.47 -22.83
N LYS A 746 51.84 3.39 -21.61
CA LYS A 746 52.95 2.61 -20.97
C LYS A 746 52.99 2.87 -19.43
N PHE A 747 54.06 2.39 -18.74
CA PHE A 747 54.52 2.64 -17.34
C PHE A 747 53.79 1.81 -16.26
N SER A 748 54.39 0.95 -15.40
CA SER A 748 55.68 0.83 -14.64
C SER A 748 55.57 1.30 -13.18
N GLY A 749 56.14 0.66 -12.15
CA GLY A 749 57.04 -0.52 -12.07
C GLY A 749 56.83 -1.31 -10.76
N GLN A 750 57.45 -2.48 -10.56
CA GLN A 750 58.69 -2.69 -9.78
C GLN A 750 58.59 -2.32 -8.27
N LYS A 751 59.03 -3.13 -7.28
CA LYS A 751 59.91 -4.34 -7.33
C LYS A 751 59.93 -5.13 -5.99
N GLU A 752 60.22 -6.45 -6.07
CA GLU A 752 61.01 -7.30 -5.13
C GLU A 752 60.53 -7.59 -3.66
N LYS A 753 60.31 -8.87 -3.28
CA LYS A 753 61.17 -9.78 -2.44
C LYS A 753 61.00 -9.56 -0.90
N ASN A 754 61.15 -10.49 0.06
CA ASN A 754 61.67 -11.89 0.21
C ASN A 754 61.16 -12.43 1.61
N ASN A 755 61.27 -13.68 2.11
CA ASN A 755 61.63 -15.03 1.62
C ASN A 755 61.26 -16.13 2.69
N PHE A 756 61.24 -17.42 2.31
CA PHE A 756 61.57 -18.65 3.11
C PHE A 756 60.67 -19.28 4.22
N ASP A 757 60.60 -20.62 4.17
CA ASP A 757 60.62 -21.68 5.22
C ASP A 757 59.64 -21.74 6.42
N SER A 758 59.32 -22.92 7.02
CA SER A 758 59.31 -24.34 6.55
C SER A 758 58.66 -25.30 7.59
N LYS A 759 58.40 -26.57 7.18
CA LYS A 759 58.30 -27.83 7.97
C LYS A 759 57.04 -28.19 8.81
N ASN A 760 56.52 -29.38 8.48
CA ASN A 760 56.14 -30.52 9.36
C ASN A 760 54.87 -30.46 10.25
N SER A 761 54.20 -31.59 10.60
CA SER A 761 54.08 -32.96 9.99
C SER A 761 53.16 -33.89 10.81
N LEU A 762 52.60 -34.96 10.19
CA LEU A 762 51.97 -36.18 10.79
C LEU A 762 50.52 -36.01 11.36
N LEU A 763 49.50 -36.76 10.88
CA LEU A 763 49.02 -38.15 11.22
C LEU A 763 48.35 -38.27 12.61
N SER A 764 47.30 -39.07 12.87
CA SER A 764 46.40 -39.91 12.02
C SER A 764 45.24 -40.55 12.82
N GLU A 765 44.09 -40.84 12.16
CA GLU A 765 43.12 -41.92 12.47
C GLU A 765 42.38 -41.98 13.84
N SER A 766 41.36 -42.85 14.07
CA SER A 766 40.08 -43.01 13.31
C SER A 766 38.98 -43.77 14.11
N LYS A 767 37.74 -43.25 14.13
CA LYS A 767 36.43 -43.96 14.37
C LYS A 767 36.24 -44.71 15.74
N PRO A 768 35.07 -45.33 16.02
CA PRO A 768 33.69 -44.79 16.04
C PRO A 768 32.96 -45.11 17.40
N VAL A 769 31.61 -45.20 17.40
CA VAL A 769 30.69 -45.99 18.28
C VAL A 769 29.54 -45.22 18.99
N THR A 770 28.36 -45.31 18.34
CA THR A 770 27.01 -45.65 18.91
C THR A 770 26.20 -44.68 19.78
N LEU A 771 24.87 -44.72 19.57
CA LEU A 771 23.81 -44.01 20.30
C LEU A 771 23.37 -44.74 21.59
N GLN A 772 22.89 -43.99 22.58
CA GLN A 772 21.77 -44.40 23.44
C GLN A 772 20.82 -43.22 23.73
N SER A 773 19.60 -43.54 24.15
CA SER A 773 18.51 -42.62 24.45
C SER A 773 18.24 -42.56 25.96
N GLN A 774 17.71 -41.44 26.46
CA GLN A 774 16.46 -41.44 27.25
C GLN A 774 15.94 -40.05 27.64
N GLN A 775 14.60 -39.99 27.65
CA GLN A 775 13.65 -39.14 28.38
C GLN A 775 14.17 -38.06 29.36
N GLY A 776 13.79 -36.81 29.08
CA GLY A 776 12.78 -36.09 29.88
C GLY A 776 13.19 -35.43 31.21
N PHE A 777 13.14 -34.09 31.23
CA PHE A 777 12.93 -33.29 32.44
C PHE A 777 12.07 -32.06 32.11
N ASP A 778 11.14 -31.71 33.01
CA ASP A 778 10.26 -30.54 32.96
C ASP A 778 10.94 -29.29 33.60
N PRO A 779 10.37 -28.07 33.48
CA PRO A 779 11.18 -26.85 33.41
C PRO A 779 11.77 -26.33 34.73
N VAL A 780 13.02 -25.89 34.66
CA VAL A 780 13.67 -25.02 35.66
C VAL A 780 13.48 -23.56 35.25
N THR A 781 13.06 -22.72 36.20
CA THR A 781 12.87 -21.27 36.02
C THR A 781 14.08 -20.45 36.46
N ASN A 782 14.08 -19.16 36.07
CA ASN A 782 15.06 -18.10 36.36
C ASN A 782 16.32 -18.05 35.47
N PRO A 783 16.93 -16.86 35.27
CA PRO A 783 16.33 -15.51 35.26
C PRO A 783 16.71 -14.69 34.02
N VAL A 784 16.01 -13.58 33.79
CA VAL A 784 16.36 -12.61 32.74
C VAL A 784 17.66 -11.89 33.10
N THR A 785 18.69 -12.01 32.25
CA THR A 785 19.89 -11.17 32.29
C THR A 785 19.75 -10.02 31.28
N GLU A 786 19.85 -8.79 31.74
CA GLU A 786 19.75 -7.59 30.91
C GLU A 786 20.90 -7.49 29.90
N SER A 787 20.58 -7.49 28.60
CA SER A 787 21.54 -7.15 27.54
C SER A 787 21.55 -5.63 27.29
N LYS A 788 22.75 -5.05 27.28
CA LYS A 788 22.94 -3.60 27.08
C LYS A 788 22.62 -3.19 25.63
N PRO A 789 22.03 -2.00 25.39
CA PRO A 789 21.75 -1.52 24.04
C PRO A 789 23.05 -1.30 23.27
N VAL A 790 23.13 -1.87 22.07
CA VAL A 790 24.24 -1.64 21.13
C VAL A 790 24.04 -0.31 20.42
N THR A 791 24.95 0.64 20.63
CA THR A 791 24.97 1.91 19.89
C THR A 791 25.40 1.68 18.43
N PRO A 792 24.66 2.20 17.43
CA PRO A 792 25.05 2.06 16.03
C PRO A 792 26.29 2.89 15.71
N HIS A 793 27.25 2.30 14.98
CA HIS A 793 28.44 3.04 14.55
C HIS A 793 28.15 4.00 13.40
N THR A 794 28.46 5.27 13.69
CA THR A 794 28.70 6.43 12.83
C THR A 794 28.79 6.16 11.31
N GLN A 795 27.86 6.73 10.54
CA GLN A 795 28.05 6.89 9.09
C GLN A 795 29.20 7.88 8.83
N GLN A 796 30.13 7.52 7.95
CA GLN A 796 31.09 8.47 7.36
C GLN A 796 30.42 9.25 6.21
N GLY A 797 30.92 10.46 5.94
CA GLY A 797 30.20 11.45 5.14
C GLY A 797 30.03 11.12 3.65
N LEU A 798 28.86 11.48 3.11
CA LEU A 798 28.60 11.49 1.67
C LEU A 798 29.40 12.60 0.98
N GLN A 799 30.23 12.23 0.00
CA GLN A 799 30.72 13.15 -1.03
C GLN A 799 29.57 13.52 -1.98
N PRO A 800 29.56 14.72 -2.60
CA PRO A 800 28.54 15.09 -3.57
C PRO A 800 28.66 14.26 -4.86
N PHE A 801 27.53 13.83 -5.41
CA PHE A 801 27.48 13.14 -6.70
C PHE A 801 27.81 14.11 -7.85
N GLU A 802 28.91 13.88 -8.55
CA GLU A 802 29.12 14.47 -9.89
C GLU A 802 28.30 13.69 -10.93
N LEU A 803 27.50 14.41 -11.72
CA LEU A 803 26.76 13.81 -12.83
C LEU A 803 27.68 13.67 -14.05
N ILE A 804 28.20 12.46 -14.28
CA ILE A 804 28.89 12.12 -15.53
C ILE A 804 27.84 11.95 -16.64
N LEU A 805 27.66 13.00 -17.45
CA LEU A 805 26.94 12.92 -18.72
C LEU A 805 27.79 12.14 -19.73
N SER A 806 27.19 11.22 -20.47
CA SER A 806 27.91 10.43 -21.47
C SER A 806 28.34 11.28 -22.68
N GLU A 807 29.49 10.95 -23.27
CA GLU A 807 30.08 11.70 -24.39
C GLU A 807 29.14 11.78 -25.60
N ALA A 808 28.31 10.75 -25.81
CA ALA A 808 27.27 10.71 -26.85
C ALA A 808 26.15 11.74 -26.68
N LEU A 809 25.97 12.32 -25.48
CA LEU A 809 25.06 13.44 -25.24
C LEU A 809 25.76 14.78 -25.52
N LEU A 810 27.03 14.92 -25.10
CA LEU A 810 27.84 16.11 -25.36
C LEU A 810 28.03 16.35 -26.87
N GLN A 811 28.33 15.29 -27.64
CA GLN A 811 28.43 15.36 -29.11
C GLN A 811 27.13 15.79 -29.82
N LYS A 812 25.96 15.70 -29.17
CA LYS A 812 24.68 16.21 -29.70
C LYS A 812 24.36 17.64 -29.27
N LEU A 813 24.93 18.10 -28.15
CA LEU A 813 24.81 19.49 -27.71
C LEU A 813 25.75 20.41 -28.49
N ASP A 814 26.91 19.91 -28.92
CA ASP A 814 27.89 20.67 -29.73
C ASP A 814 27.37 21.01 -31.16
N THR A 815 26.29 20.35 -31.60
CA THR A 815 25.56 20.68 -32.84
C THR A 815 24.44 21.71 -32.67
N ILE A 816 24.27 22.28 -31.47
CA ILE A 816 23.28 23.33 -31.15
C ILE A 816 24.02 24.66 -30.92
N ASP A 817 23.37 25.77 -31.28
CA ASP A 817 24.01 27.09 -31.42
C ASP A 817 24.76 27.56 -30.16
N LYS A 818 25.88 28.25 -30.35
CA LYS A 818 26.82 28.60 -29.27
C LYS A 818 26.19 29.47 -28.19
N ASP A 819 25.23 30.31 -28.57
CA ASP A 819 24.46 31.16 -27.65
C ASP A 819 23.64 30.32 -26.65
N LEU A 820 23.06 29.19 -27.08
CA LEU A 820 22.35 28.26 -26.20
C LEU A 820 23.31 27.54 -25.24
N LEU A 821 24.50 27.17 -25.70
CA LEU A 821 25.56 26.60 -24.87
C LEU A 821 26.07 27.61 -23.81
N GLN A 822 26.10 28.92 -24.13
CA GLN A 822 26.45 29.96 -23.18
C GLN A 822 25.32 30.23 -22.16
N ILE A 823 24.06 30.22 -22.59
CA ILE A 823 22.88 30.26 -21.69
C ILE A 823 22.90 29.07 -20.72
N PHE A 824 23.18 27.86 -21.21
CA PHE A 824 23.19 26.64 -20.39
C PHE A 824 24.30 26.66 -19.32
N ASN A 825 25.48 27.22 -19.64
CA ASN A 825 26.56 27.38 -18.67
C ASN A 825 26.25 28.47 -17.62
N ASN A 826 25.56 29.55 -18.00
CA ASN A 826 25.11 30.58 -17.05
C ASN A 826 24.01 30.05 -16.11
N ALA A 827 23.16 29.12 -16.57
CA ALA A 827 22.06 28.56 -15.78
C ALA A 827 22.49 27.61 -14.64
N LYS A 828 23.79 27.30 -14.50
CA LYS A 828 24.31 26.37 -13.46
C LYS A 828 24.24 26.91 -12.02
N SER A 829 23.88 28.19 -11.82
CA SER A 829 23.88 28.86 -10.51
C SER A 829 22.53 28.92 -9.78
N GLU A 830 21.40 28.67 -10.47
CA GLU A 830 20.06 28.78 -9.88
C GLU A 830 19.20 27.52 -10.07
N ARG A 831 18.25 27.30 -9.15
CA ARG A 831 17.59 25.99 -8.94
C ARG A 831 16.64 25.52 -10.05
N ASN A 832 16.23 26.38 -11.00
CA ASN A 832 15.19 26.07 -11.98
C ASN A 832 15.71 26.07 -13.43
N ILE A 833 16.59 25.11 -13.76
CA ILE A 833 17.08 24.85 -15.13
C ILE A 833 15.92 24.71 -16.14
N PHE A 834 14.78 24.14 -15.71
CA PHE A 834 13.62 23.86 -16.55
C PHE A 834 12.91 25.14 -17.05
N ASP A 835 12.75 26.16 -16.19
CA ASP A 835 12.08 27.42 -16.55
C ASP A 835 12.96 28.30 -17.46
N GLY A 836 14.29 28.22 -17.28
CA GLY A 836 15.27 28.83 -18.17
C GLY A 836 15.18 28.27 -19.59
N LEU A 837 15.10 26.93 -19.73
CA LEU A 837 14.95 26.28 -21.04
C LEU A 837 13.62 26.62 -21.73
N ILE A 838 12.51 26.66 -20.99
CA ILE A 838 11.20 27.08 -21.51
C ILE A 838 11.26 28.53 -22.02
N SER A 839 11.93 29.42 -21.29
CA SER A 839 12.07 30.83 -21.67
C SER A 839 12.97 31.01 -22.91
N ALA A 840 14.11 30.31 -22.95
CA ALA A 840 15.03 30.35 -24.09
C ALA A 840 14.39 29.83 -25.38
N TRP A 841 13.68 28.70 -25.32
CA TRP A 841 13.01 28.11 -26.47
C TRP A 841 11.90 29.01 -27.03
N LYS A 842 11.08 29.62 -26.16
CA LYS A 842 10.04 30.57 -26.59
C LYS A 842 10.63 31.80 -27.29
N ASN A 843 11.72 32.35 -26.77
CA ASN A 843 12.40 33.50 -27.38
C ASN A 843 12.95 33.14 -28.77
N GLU A 844 13.46 31.92 -28.96
CA GLU A 844 13.98 31.47 -30.26
C GLU A 844 12.87 31.20 -31.28
N VAL A 845 11.74 30.60 -30.86
CA VAL A 845 10.55 30.45 -31.71
C VAL A 845 10.01 31.82 -32.15
N GLU A 846 9.94 32.80 -31.25
CA GLU A 846 9.62 34.18 -31.62
C GLU A 846 10.65 34.78 -32.60
N ARG A 847 11.96 34.57 -32.38
CA ARG A 847 13.03 35.12 -33.24
C ARG A 847 12.94 34.57 -34.67
N LEU A 848 12.66 33.27 -34.81
CA LEU A 848 12.48 32.60 -36.09
C LEU A 848 11.18 33.05 -36.78
N GLY A 849 10.07 33.16 -36.03
CA GLY A 849 8.78 33.59 -36.56
C GLY A 849 8.76 35.06 -37.03
N LYS A 850 9.53 35.95 -36.39
CA LYS A 850 9.53 37.39 -36.69
C LYS A 850 10.30 37.78 -37.96
N ASN A 851 11.18 36.94 -38.50
CA ASN A 851 12.17 37.34 -39.51
C ASN A 851 12.04 36.69 -40.91
N LYS A 852 11.04 35.82 -41.16
CA LYS A 852 10.66 35.44 -42.53
C LYS A 852 9.30 34.73 -42.58
N GLN A 853 8.39 35.20 -43.44
CA GLN A 853 7.26 34.39 -43.87
C GLN A 853 7.77 33.29 -44.82
N TRP A 854 7.72 32.03 -44.39
CA TRP A 854 7.93 30.88 -45.27
C TRP A 854 6.58 30.44 -45.85
N SER A 855 6.57 30.02 -47.11
CA SER A 855 5.41 29.31 -47.67
C SER A 855 5.22 27.96 -46.96
N LYS A 856 3.98 27.43 -46.91
CA LYS A 856 3.73 26.11 -46.29
C LYS A 856 4.58 24.99 -46.89
N SER A 857 4.84 25.06 -48.20
CA SER A 857 5.72 24.13 -48.92
C SER A 857 7.18 24.25 -48.49
N GLU A 858 7.72 25.46 -48.30
CA GLU A 858 9.08 25.65 -47.76
C GLU A 858 9.20 25.22 -46.30
N PHE A 859 8.21 25.54 -45.45
CA PHE A 859 8.18 25.10 -44.05
C PHE A 859 8.25 23.57 -44.00
N LYS A 860 7.32 22.87 -44.67
CA LYS A 860 7.32 21.40 -44.73
C LYS A 860 8.62 20.83 -45.31
N LYS A 861 9.20 21.47 -46.33
CA LYS A 861 10.46 21.01 -46.96
C LYS A 861 11.69 21.23 -46.08
N LYS A 862 11.62 22.05 -45.03
CA LYS A 862 12.71 22.27 -44.06
C LYS A 862 12.50 21.59 -42.70
N THR A 863 11.27 21.49 -42.21
CA THR A 863 10.94 20.94 -40.88
C THR A 863 10.33 19.54 -40.92
N GLY A 864 9.87 19.08 -42.10
CA GLY A 864 9.10 17.84 -42.27
C GLY A 864 7.61 17.95 -41.92
N LEU A 865 7.14 19.08 -41.36
CA LEU A 865 5.78 19.24 -40.82
C LEU A 865 4.85 20.09 -41.70
N ASP A 866 3.55 19.76 -41.70
CA ASP A 866 2.55 20.35 -42.59
C ASP A 866 2.04 21.76 -42.21
N ASN A 867 2.22 22.19 -40.96
CA ASN A 867 1.58 23.40 -40.44
C ASN A 867 2.32 23.98 -39.21
N PRO A 868 2.52 25.31 -39.09
CA PRO A 868 3.24 25.89 -37.96
C PRO A 868 2.53 25.77 -36.60
N MET A 869 1.19 25.87 -36.55
CA MET A 869 0.46 25.89 -35.27
C MET A 869 0.42 24.54 -34.54
N ASP A 870 0.73 23.43 -35.21
CA ASP A 870 0.86 22.12 -34.58
C ASP A 870 2.24 21.91 -33.92
N ALA A 871 3.24 22.72 -34.29
CA ALA A 871 4.62 22.58 -33.82
C ALA A 871 4.77 22.86 -32.32
N ASP A 872 4.11 23.90 -31.80
CA ASP A 872 4.23 24.33 -30.40
C ASP A 872 3.72 23.30 -29.39
N TYR A 873 2.79 22.42 -29.81
CA TYR A 873 2.14 21.46 -28.93
C TYR A 873 2.61 20.02 -29.17
N VAL A 874 2.68 19.56 -30.43
CA VAL A 874 2.98 18.16 -30.73
C VAL A 874 4.46 17.85 -30.54
N GLN A 875 5.37 18.67 -31.09
CA GLN A 875 6.82 18.44 -30.89
C GLN A 875 7.25 18.68 -29.44
N TRP A 876 6.59 19.59 -28.72
CA TRP A 876 6.86 19.78 -27.29
C TRP A 876 6.40 18.59 -26.45
N LEU A 877 5.23 18.02 -26.75
CA LEU A 877 4.77 16.77 -26.12
C LEU A 877 5.65 15.57 -26.48
N ASP A 878 6.14 15.46 -27.72
CA ASP A 878 7.08 14.39 -28.10
C ASP A 878 8.45 14.56 -27.43
N PHE A 879 8.96 15.79 -27.30
CA PHE A 879 10.21 16.06 -26.58
C PHE A 879 10.08 15.78 -25.07
N ILE A 880 8.96 16.16 -24.46
CA ILE A 880 8.61 15.77 -23.09
C ILE A 880 8.43 14.25 -22.96
N SER A 881 7.86 13.57 -23.95
CA SER A 881 7.69 12.10 -23.96
C SER A 881 9.01 11.37 -24.18
N TYR A 882 9.98 11.98 -24.89
CA TYR A 882 11.35 11.49 -25.02
C TYR A 882 12.11 11.64 -23.70
N LEU A 883 11.98 12.78 -23.01
CA LEU A 883 12.56 13.01 -21.68
C LEU A 883 11.86 12.25 -20.54
N ARG A 884 10.61 11.79 -20.73
CA ARG A 884 9.82 11.01 -19.75
C ARG A 884 9.67 9.52 -20.10
N GLY A 885 10.16 9.08 -21.26
CA GLY A 885 10.32 7.66 -21.60
C GLY A 885 9.04 6.84 -21.84
N LEU A 886 7.85 7.43 -22.00
CA LEU A 886 6.61 6.69 -22.29
C LEU A 886 5.75 7.39 -23.36
N LYS A 887 5.17 6.59 -24.26
CA LYS A 887 4.29 7.04 -25.37
C LYS A 887 2.83 7.20 -24.93
N VAL A 888 2.10 8.07 -25.62
CA VAL A 888 0.63 8.15 -25.59
C VAL A 888 0.09 7.96 -27.00
N THR A 889 -1.04 7.25 -27.14
CA THR A 889 -1.83 7.16 -28.38
C THR A 889 -3.24 7.73 -28.16
N PRO A 890 -3.88 8.34 -29.17
CA PRO A 890 -5.16 9.03 -29.01
C PRO A 890 -6.35 8.07 -28.85
N LYS A 891 -7.38 8.51 -28.11
CA LYS A 891 -8.64 7.77 -27.90
C LYS A 891 -9.58 7.88 -29.11
N PRO A 892 -10.22 6.79 -29.57
CA PRO A 892 -11.51 6.85 -30.25
C PRO A 892 -12.66 6.96 -29.23
N SER A 893 -13.81 7.51 -29.64
CA SER A 893 -15.01 7.67 -28.82
C SER A 893 -16.03 6.53 -29.02
N PRO A 894 -16.59 5.94 -27.94
CA PRO A 894 -17.57 4.85 -28.06
C PRO A 894 -19.01 5.34 -28.25
N LYS A 895 -19.81 4.60 -29.02
CA LYS A 895 -21.27 4.77 -29.15
C LYS A 895 -22.02 3.97 -28.07
N LYS A 896 -23.27 4.37 -27.78
CA LYS A 896 -24.18 3.66 -26.86
C LYS A 896 -24.56 2.26 -27.36
N ALA A 897 -24.72 1.33 -26.42
CA ALA A 897 -25.60 0.16 -26.52
C ALA A 897 -26.12 -0.21 -25.12
N GLU A 898 -27.39 -0.58 -25.01
CA GLU A 898 -28.01 -1.13 -23.78
C GLU A 898 -27.87 -2.68 -23.78
N VAL A 899 -28.23 -3.50 -22.78
CA VAL A 899 -29.56 -3.67 -22.16
C VAL A 899 -29.47 -4.49 -20.85
N LYS A 900 -29.98 -3.92 -19.73
CA LYS A 900 -30.69 -4.52 -18.56
C LYS A 900 -30.05 -5.74 -17.82
N LYS A 901 -30.32 -5.99 -16.52
CA LYS A 901 -31.40 -5.55 -15.62
C LYS A 901 -30.88 -5.11 -14.24
N THR A 902 -31.39 -3.99 -13.73
CA THR A 902 -31.32 -3.61 -12.30
C THR A 902 -32.64 -2.91 -11.90
N LYS A 903 -32.83 -2.67 -10.60
CA LYS A 903 -34.04 -2.02 -10.04
C LYS A 903 -34.27 -0.62 -10.64
N LYS A 904 -35.53 -0.16 -10.69
CA LYS A 904 -35.87 1.22 -11.07
C LYS A 904 -35.09 2.20 -10.18
N PHE A 905 -34.13 2.91 -10.76
CA PHE A 905 -33.61 4.15 -10.21
C PHE A 905 -34.39 5.29 -10.87
N ILE A 906 -34.98 6.19 -10.08
CA ILE A 906 -35.72 7.34 -10.62
C ILE A 906 -34.75 8.53 -10.61
N PRO A 907 -34.12 8.90 -11.74
CA PRO A 907 -33.13 9.96 -11.77
C PRO A 907 -33.78 11.29 -11.41
N LYS A 908 -33.08 12.07 -10.59
CA LYS A 908 -33.50 13.43 -10.25
C LYS A 908 -33.45 14.32 -11.51
N PRO A 909 -34.47 15.16 -11.78
CA PRO A 909 -34.39 16.17 -12.83
C PRO A 909 -33.17 17.08 -12.65
N GLU A 910 -32.49 17.38 -13.75
CA GLU A 910 -31.37 18.33 -13.76
C GLU A 910 -31.92 19.76 -13.84
N ALA A 911 -31.42 20.65 -12.98
CA ALA A 911 -31.85 22.05 -12.98
C ALA A 911 -31.33 22.76 -14.24
N PRO A 912 -32.15 23.60 -14.91
CA PRO A 912 -31.69 24.40 -16.05
C PRO A 912 -30.57 25.37 -15.67
N GLU A 913 -29.81 25.85 -16.66
CA GLU A 913 -28.80 26.88 -16.43
C GLU A 913 -29.46 28.27 -16.31
N VAL A 914 -29.04 29.07 -15.33
CA VAL A 914 -29.56 30.42 -15.07
C VAL A 914 -28.85 31.43 -15.98
N ASN A 915 -29.42 31.65 -17.17
CA ASN A 915 -28.93 32.64 -18.11
C ASN A 915 -29.46 34.05 -17.75
N LEU A 916 -28.55 35.02 -17.57
CA LEU A 916 -28.91 36.39 -17.20
C LEU A 916 -29.72 37.12 -18.29
N SER A 917 -29.61 36.69 -19.54
CA SER A 917 -30.47 37.13 -20.66
C SER A 917 -31.95 36.90 -20.40
N ASP A 918 -32.28 35.84 -19.66
CA ASP A 918 -33.63 35.32 -19.51
C ASP A 918 -34.31 35.92 -18.26
N VAL A 919 -33.49 36.39 -17.29
CA VAL A 919 -33.93 37.14 -16.10
C VAL A 919 -34.19 38.61 -16.43
N LEU A 920 -33.34 39.21 -17.27
CA LEU A 920 -33.32 40.64 -17.58
C LEU A 920 -34.66 41.27 -18.03
N PRO A 921 -35.53 40.60 -18.82
CA PRO A 921 -36.83 41.15 -19.22
C PRO A 921 -37.83 41.28 -18.05
N HIS A 922 -37.59 40.58 -16.94
CA HIS A 922 -38.50 40.46 -15.80
C HIS A 922 -38.00 41.19 -14.54
N LEU A 923 -36.84 41.87 -14.62
CA LEU A 923 -36.36 42.73 -13.54
C LEU A 923 -36.97 44.13 -13.64
N GLU A 924 -37.58 44.61 -12.56
CA GLU A 924 -38.10 45.97 -12.49
C GLU A 924 -37.00 47.01 -12.72
N PRO A 925 -37.22 48.02 -13.58
CA PRO A 925 -36.23 49.07 -13.83
C PRO A 925 -36.11 50.02 -12.63
N GLY A 926 -34.88 50.39 -12.29
CA GLY A 926 -34.61 51.39 -11.26
C GLY A 926 -35.13 52.78 -11.65
N THR A 927 -35.79 53.47 -10.73
CA THR A 927 -36.38 54.80 -10.90
C THR A 927 -35.59 55.92 -10.18
N GLY A 928 -34.70 55.55 -9.24
CA GLY A 928 -33.90 56.47 -8.44
C GLY A 928 -32.80 57.22 -9.22
N LYS A 929 -32.30 58.32 -8.62
CA LYS A 929 -31.23 59.18 -9.18
C LYS A 929 -29.84 58.52 -9.33
N HIS A 930 -29.69 57.24 -9.00
CA HIS A 930 -28.41 56.53 -9.07
C HIS A 930 -28.30 55.75 -10.38
N LYS A 931 -27.16 55.86 -11.08
CA LYS A 931 -26.93 55.24 -12.40
C LYS A 931 -26.77 53.71 -12.32
N ARG A 932 -27.86 52.99 -12.01
CA ARG A 932 -27.99 51.52 -12.09
C ARG A 932 -29.40 51.17 -12.57
N ASN A 933 -29.52 50.00 -13.19
CA ASN A 933 -30.58 49.76 -14.15
C ASN A 933 -31.82 49.09 -13.55
N TYR A 934 -31.68 48.38 -12.42
CA TYR A 934 -32.72 47.49 -11.90
C TYR A 934 -32.87 47.56 -10.38
N VAL A 935 -34.06 47.20 -9.90
CA VAL A 935 -34.35 46.87 -8.50
C VAL A 935 -33.67 45.54 -8.15
N CYS A 936 -33.13 45.42 -6.94
CA CYS A 936 -32.52 44.19 -6.45
C CYS A 936 -33.57 43.27 -5.78
N PRO A 937 -33.76 42.01 -6.23
CA PRO A 937 -34.76 41.10 -5.65
C PRO A 937 -34.39 40.59 -4.24
N CYS A 938 -33.21 40.95 -3.71
CA CYS A 938 -32.77 40.60 -2.36
C CYS A 938 -32.97 41.74 -1.33
N CYS A 939 -33.16 42.99 -1.77
CA CYS A 939 -33.37 44.12 -0.84
C CYS A 939 -34.37 45.18 -1.32
N GLU A 940 -35.02 44.99 -2.46
CA GLU A 940 -36.07 45.87 -3.00
C GLU A 940 -35.61 47.33 -3.15
N LYS A 941 -34.36 47.55 -3.59
CA LYS A 941 -33.81 48.88 -3.89
C LYS A 941 -33.07 48.89 -5.24
N ASP A 942 -33.06 50.06 -5.88
CA ASP A 942 -32.54 50.43 -7.22
C ASP A 942 -31.00 50.36 -7.36
N TYR A 943 -30.35 49.41 -6.69
CA TYR A 943 -28.90 49.29 -6.60
C TYR A 943 -28.35 48.10 -7.39
N LEU A 944 -29.18 47.36 -8.12
CA LEU A 944 -28.75 46.22 -8.91
C LEU A 944 -28.17 46.65 -10.26
N SER A 945 -26.98 46.14 -10.57
CA SER A 945 -26.41 46.16 -11.90
C SER A 945 -26.29 44.72 -12.40
N VAL A 946 -26.79 44.45 -13.59
CA VAL A 946 -26.70 43.15 -14.29
C VAL A 946 -26.06 43.40 -15.66
N ASN A 947 -25.16 42.51 -16.07
CA ASN A 947 -24.49 42.57 -17.36
C ASN A 947 -24.33 41.13 -17.92
N PRO A 948 -24.94 40.80 -19.09
CA PRO A 948 -24.91 39.44 -19.64
C PRO A 948 -23.53 38.80 -19.82
N GLY A 949 -22.47 39.59 -19.98
CA GLY A 949 -21.09 39.10 -20.13
C GLY A 949 -20.17 39.38 -18.94
N LYS A 950 -20.66 39.97 -17.83
CA LYS A 950 -19.84 40.37 -16.66
C LYS A 950 -20.49 40.08 -15.30
N GLY A 951 -21.60 39.35 -15.28
CA GLY A 951 -22.33 39.00 -14.06
C GLY A 951 -23.17 40.15 -13.50
N TYR A 952 -23.48 40.08 -12.20
CA TYR A 952 -24.39 40.99 -11.50
C TYR A 952 -23.85 41.37 -10.13
N LYS A 953 -24.29 42.52 -9.62
CA LYS A 953 -23.93 43.00 -8.28
C LYS A 953 -24.97 43.99 -7.75
N CYS A 954 -25.45 43.77 -6.53
CA CYS A 954 -26.10 44.81 -5.75
C CYS A 954 -25.05 45.74 -5.13
N TRP A 955 -25.36 47.03 -5.08
CA TRP A 955 -24.47 48.07 -4.54
C TRP A 955 -25.07 48.82 -3.35
N ASN A 956 -26.14 48.30 -2.74
CA ASN A 956 -26.59 48.77 -1.44
C ASN A 956 -25.51 48.39 -0.40
N LYS A 957 -24.99 49.40 0.31
CA LYS A 957 -23.93 49.21 1.32
C LYS A 957 -24.48 48.80 2.69
N GLU A 958 -25.77 48.97 2.92
CA GLU A 958 -26.42 48.76 4.22
C GLU A 958 -26.87 47.31 4.40
N THR A 959 -27.41 46.70 3.35
CA THR A 959 -27.93 45.32 3.38
C THR A 959 -26.90 44.24 3.01
N ASN A 960 -25.74 44.64 2.46
CA ASN A 960 -24.62 43.76 2.10
C ASN A 960 -25.02 42.47 1.32
N CYS A 961 -25.99 42.60 0.40
CA CYS A 961 -26.53 41.47 -0.37
C CYS A 961 -25.42 40.74 -1.15
N ASP A 962 -25.20 39.47 -0.83
CA ASP A 962 -24.21 38.63 -1.49
C ASP A 962 -24.70 38.13 -2.86
N THR A 963 -23.80 37.54 -3.64
CA THR A 963 -24.10 37.02 -4.98
C THR A 963 -25.11 35.87 -4.94
N LYS A 964 -25.15 35.06 -3.86
CA LYS A 964 -26.04 33.89 -3.76
C LYS A 964 -27.48 34.28 -3.45
N GLU A 965 -27.72 35.23 -2.56
CA GLU A 965 -29.09 35.69 -2.26
C GLU A 965 -29.72 36.43 -3.45
N ILE A 966 -28.91 37.18 -4.23
CA ILE A 966 -29.37 37.76 -5.50
C ILE A 966 -29.67 36.66 -6.53
N PHE A 967 -28.85 35.59 -6.59
CA PHE A 967 -29.09 34.45 -7.48
C PHE A 967 -30.39 33.71 -7.17
N LYS A 968 -30.72 33.49 -5.88
CA LYS A 968 -32.02 32.92 -5.48
C LYS A 968 -33.18 33.77 -6.02
N GLY A 969 -33.12 35.09 -5.84
CA GLY A 969 -34.12 36.00 -6.38
C GLY A 969 -34.29 35.89 -7.91
N PHE A 970 -33.20 35.66 -8.64
CA PHE A 970 -33.28 35.39 -10.09
C PHE A 970 -33.89 34.02 -10.42
N VAL A 971 -33.64 32.99 -9.61
CA VAL A 971 -34.25 31.66 -9.79
C VAL A 971 -35.77 31.72 -9.58
N GLU A 972 -36.26 32.39 -8.54
CA GLU A 972 -37.71 32.50 -8.32
C GLU A 972 -38.40 33.32 -9.43
N ILE A 973 -37.80 34.43 -9.90
CA ILE A 973 -38.28 35.18 -11.07
C ILE A 973 -38.37 34.27 -12.33
N LEU A 974 -37.39 33.40 -12.53
CA LEU A 974 -37.40 32.43 -13.64
C LEU A 974 -38.44 31.32 -13.45
N LYS A 975 -38.69 30.82 -12.24
CA LYS A 975 -39.80 29.87 -12.00
C LYS A 975 -41.15 30.48 -12.35
N GLU A 976 -41.37 31.76 -12.06
CA GLU A 976 -42.59 32.45 -12.42
C GLU A 976 -42.73 32.68 -13.93
N HIS A 977 -41.64 33.05 -14.62
CA HIS A 977 -41.72 33.62 -15.99
C HIS A 977 -41.13 32.76 -17.11
N ASN A 978 -40.29 31.75 -16.82
CA ASN A 978 -39.59 30.95 -17.82
C ASN A 978 -40.21 29.53 -17.93
N PRO A 979 -40.80 29.14 -19.08
CA PRO A 979 -41.45 27.84 -19.25
C PRO A 979 -40.57 26.61 -18.97
N THR A 980 -39.25 26.71 -19.16
CA THR A 980 -38.30 25.62 -18.89
C THR A 980 -38.15 25.41 -17.38
N TRP A 981 -38.12 26.48 -16.59
CA TRP A 981 -38.11 26.41 -15.12
C TRP A 981 -39.48 25.96 -14.57
N GLN A 982 -40.58 26.43 -15.15
CA GLN A 982 -41.92 25.92 -14.85
C GLN A 982 -42.10 24.43 -15.17
N GLN A 983 -41.39 23.89 -16.17
CA GLN A 983 -41.37 22.45 -16.44
C GLN A 983 -40.50 21.72 -15.42
N TYR A 984 -39.28 22.19 -15.16
CA TYR A 984 -38.39 21.62 -14.14
C TYR A 984 -39.06 21.53 -12.76
N GLU A 985 -39.75 22.58 -12.29
CA GLU A 985 -40.38 22.56 -10.96
C GLU A 985 -41.52 21.52 -10.89
N ARG A 986 -42.24 21.29 -12.00
CA ARG A 986 -43.28 20.23 -12.11
C ARG A 986 -42.65 18.83 -12.16
N ASP A 987 -41.61 18.64 -12.95
CA ASP A 987 -40.87 17.37 -13.03
C ASP A 987 -40.20 17.03 -11.69
N PHE A 988 -39.70 18.05 -10.98
CA PHE A 988 -39.10 17.93 -9.65
C PHE A 988 -40.14 17.59 -8.58
N GLN A 989 -41.31 18.25 -8.58
CA GLN A 989 -42.39 17.91 -7.65
C GLN A 989 -42.89 16.47 -7.91
N GLN A 990 -43.10 16.09 -9.18
CA GLN A 990 -43.45 14.70 -9.51
C GLN A 990 -42.37 13.71 -9.04
N TRP A 991 -41.09 14.04 -9.20
CA TRP A 991 -39.98 13.21 -8.70
C TRP A 991 -39.98 13.09 -7.16
N GLN A 992 -40.29 14.17 -6.44
CA GLN A 992 -40.46 14.12 -4.98
C GLN A 992 -41.69 13.28 -4.57
N ASP A 993 -42.81 13.41 -5.28
CA ASP A 993 -44.04 12.67 -5.00
C ASP A 993 -43.88 11.17 -5.31
N GLU A 994 -43.15 10.81 -6.37
CA GLU A 994 -42.79 9.42 -6.70
C GLU A 994 -41.84 8.79 -5.67
N ILE A 995 -40.95 9.57 -5.05
CA ILE A 995 -40.11 9.12 -3.92
C ILE A 995 -40.93 8.99 -2.63
N ASN A 996 -41.71 10.01 -2.26
CA ASN A 996 -42.44 10.04 -1.01
C ASN A 996 -43.63 9.05 -0.98
N GLY A 997 -44.25 8.78 -2.13
CA GLY A 997 -45.30 7.76 -2.28
C GLY A 997 -44.75 6.32 -2.38
N GLY A 998 -43.49 6.17 -2.80
CA GLY A 998 -42.80 4.88 -2.89
C GLY A 998 -42.16 4.48 -1.56
N GLY A 999 -42.96 3.95 -0.62
CA GLY A 999 -42.55 3.64 0.76
C GLY A 999 -41.26 2.81 0.90
N ALA A 1000 -40.11 3.50 0.97
CA ALA A 1000 -38.79 2.94 1.16
C ALA A 1000 -37.88 3.94 1.89
N ASN A 1001 -37.51 3.63 3.14
CA ASN A 1001 -36.40 4.31 3.80
C ASN A 1001 -35.09 3.87 3.14
N GLY A 1002 -34.24 4.82 2.73
CA GLY A 1002 -32.95 4.57 2.07
C GLY A 1002 -32.28 5.84 1.59
#